data_AF-A0A1J4WT48-F1
#
_entry.id   AF-A0A1J4WT48-F1
#
_cell.length_a   1.000
_cell.length_b   1.000
_cell.length_c   1.000
_cell.angle_alpha   90.00
_cell.angle_beta   90.00
_cell.angle_gamma   90.00
#
_symmetry.space_group_name_H-M   'P 1'
#
loop_
_entity.id
_entity.type
_entity.pdbx_description
1 polymer ?
#
loop_
_entity_poly.entity_id
_entity_poly.type
_entity_poly.pdbx_seq_one_letter_code
_entity_poly.pdbx_strand_id
1 'polypeptide(L)'
;MTKQKRFISTILLISLFCAPIIAQARYYDPNDIITDAELFDSNALSRTAIQRFLESKNSVLKSVTATVNGVPKLVSEMIYEIGKAYGVSQKFLLAKLQQEQGLIEKSEASQTKLDWATGYSCYGGRCNEKYRGIYSQLDAAADTQRIYAERGASEGYFGFSVGKESKTTDGYIVKPENQATTNLYIYTPYKGDFTGIGGNFFFSRVWNEYFTERIYPDDTLLKDSSTGEYWKIEKNKRRKFASNAVYLKDHADADAIVVSPERLSFYDIAEPITIANNTLVKTDASAVLYLISDNLKHRLVGDSALASLGFYLADAEPISPILINKEELDELEEGEPITEQSIYPKGILIKSDSAAIYYVKHGIKHLLLDESVWRENFNGEEPSYVSQATLNSYSIGDPIALWDQALVRSEDNKIYVFSNGKKKRVMSESIAQKVYGISSISALPLATQAVLDLTETGDPIDYIDDTVQDPANYVSYADKQQGKTIVKNPFYALFDILDAPKVLLPGAKATVIVRWRNRGDVSWPAGQTYLKMIDEDHETSSFVEQNRIPLEKTVTYNMLATFEVPISAPKDPQKIRQWFILEYTDGSGNIYEMPGSLKYQDISVIGEVSGEIVEHNLPVAIKANSKPQHVVVKIKNTSQSSVWTSSRAALELAGGDDSESVFYDPGDWIDKQTVGVPVNKTRIAPGEIGEIKFTLDPRNVRPATYKLVFSMELRDKKSIVYLNGDEKWELLIRVDK
;
A
#
# COMPACT_ATOMS: atom_id res chain seq x y z
N MET A 1 -31.35 -5.57 -84.75
CA MET A 1 -31.43 -4.15 -84.34
C MET A 1 -30.93 -4.04 -82.91
N THR A 2 -29.95 -3.17 -82.75
CA THR A 2 -29.11 -2.79 -81.60
C THR A 2 -29.85 -2.68 -80.25
N LYS A 3 -29.37 -3.44 -79.24
CA LYS A 3 -29.74 -3.28 -77.82
C LYS A 3 -28.94 -2.11 -77.21
N GLN A 4 -29.65 -1.15 -76.63
CA GLN A 4 -29.11 -0.01 -75.87
C GLN A 4 -28.30 -0.48 -74.65
N LYS A 5 -27.08 0.06 -74.51
CA LYS A 5 -26.31 0.07 -73.27
C LYS A 5 -26.90 1.10 -72.31
N ARG A 6 -27.25 0.70 -71.09
CA ARG A 6 -27.43 1.62 -69.95
C ARG A 6 -26.16 1.57 -69.11
N PHE A 7 -25.46 2.70 -69.07
CA PHE A 7 -24.41 2.99 -68.08
C PHE A 7 -25.09 3.14 -66.71
N ILE A 8 -24.65 2.36 -65.72
CA ILE A 8 -24.91 2.63 -64.30
C ILE A 8 -23.60 3.17 -63.75
N SER A 9 -23.62 4.45 -63.39
CA SER A 9 -22.53 5.11 -62.66
C SER A 9 -22.45 4.53 -61.25
N THR A 10 -21.34 3.87 -60.93
CA THR A 10 -21.00 3.46 -59.57
C THR A 10 -20.49 4.69 -58.82
N ILE A 11 -21.30 5.22 -57.91
CA ILE A 11 -20.86 6.17 -56.87
C ILE A 11 -20.02 5.37 -55.89
N LEU A 12 -18.71 5.58 -55.90
CA LEU A 12 -17.78 5.05 -54.91
C LEU A 12 -17.94 5.87 -53.61
N LEU A 13 -18.82 5.41 -52.72
CA LEU A 13 -18.90 5.92 -51.36
C LEU A 13 -17.66 5.41 -50.61
N ILE A 14 -16.62 6.25 -50.48
CA ILE A 14 -15.52 6.00 -49.56
C ILE A 14 -16.10 6.17 -48.15
N SER A 15 -16.59 5.06 -47.59
CA SER A 15 -16.84 4.98 -46.16
C SER A 15 -15.48 4.86 -45.49
N LEU A 16 -15.03 5.95 -44.87
CA LEU A 16 -14.05 5.87 -43.80
C LEU A 16 -14.71 5.05 -42.69
N PHE A 17 -14.48 3.74 -42.67
CA PHE A 17 -14.63 2.96 -41.46
C PHE A 17 -13.54 3.44 -40.50
N CYS A 18 -13.84 4.45 -39.70
CA CYS A 18 -13.21 4.56 -38.39
C CYS A 18 -13.61 3.28 -37.65
N ALA A 19 -12.71 2.30 -37.63
CA ALA A 19 -12.77 1.29 -36.59
C ALA A 19 -12.73 2.07 -35.26
N PRO A 20 -13.68 1.87 -34.33
CA PRO A 20 -13.50 2.38 -32.98
C PRO A 20 -12.19 1.77 -32.46
N ILE A 21 -11.20 2.59 -32.21
CA ILE A 21 -10.00 2.17 -31.50
C ILE A 21 -10.39 2.15 -30.04
N ILE A 22 -10.30 0.98 -29.41
CA ILE A 22 -10.97 0.73 -28.13
C ILE A 22 -9.98 0.82 -26.97
N ALA A 23 -10.49 1.36 -25.85
CA ALA A 23 -9.92 1.52 -24.52
C ALA A 23 -8.70 0.65 -24.19
N GLN A 24 -7.57 1.32 -23.93
CA GLN A 24 -6.49 0.79 -23.10
C GLN A 24 -6.83 1.14 -21.65
N ALA A 25 -6.67 0.15 -20.76
CA ALA A 25 -6.81 0.32 -19.32
C ALA A 25 -5.70 1.24 -18.78
N ARG A 26 -5.61 1.37 -17.46
CA ARG A 26 -4.29 1.50 -16.81
C ARG A 26 -3.28 0.57 -17.52
N TYR A 27 -2.02 0.98 -17.69
CA TYR A 27 -1.01 0.18 -18.38
C TYR A 27 -1.08 -1.30 -17.97
N TYR A 28 -1.31 -2.18 -18.94
CA TYR A 28 -1.35 -3.62 -18.74
C TYR A 28 0.05 -4.17 -18.96
N ASP A 29 0.76 -4.43 -17.86
CA ASP A 29 2.01 -5.18 -17.90
C ASP A 29 1.70 -6.68 -17.84
N PRO A 30 1.93 -7.45 -18.93
CA PRO A 30 1.71 -8.89 -18.90
C PRO A 30 2.75 -9.63 -18.02
N ASN A 31 3.84 -8.98 -17.61
CA ASN A 31 4.86 -9.60 -16.78
C ASN A 31 4.66 -9.28 -15.28
N ASP A 32 3.89 -8.24 -14.96
CA ASP A 32 3.54 -7.84 -13.60
C ASP A 32 2.08 -7.39 -13.50
N ILE A 33 1.17 -8.37 -13.43
CA ILE A 33 -0.27 -8.11 -13.45
C ILE A 33 -0.77 -7.67 -12.07
N ILE A 34 -0.36 -8.41 -11.04
CA ILE A 34 -0.60 -8.10 -9.62
C ILE A 34 0.62 -8.57 -8.82
N THR A 35 0.82 -7.96 -7.65
CA THR A 35 1.94 -8.33 -6.76
C THR A 35 1.64 -9.57 -5.92
N ASP A 36 2.69 -10.21 -5.40
CA ASP A 36 2.55 -11.31 -4.43
C ASP A 36 1.85 -10.84 -3.14
N ALA A 37 2.13 -9.61 -2.69
CA ALA A 37 1.47 -9.01 -1.54
C ALA A 37 -0.04 -8.86 -1.77
N GLU A 38 -0.45 -8.42 -2.96
CA GLU A 38 -1.86 -8.29 -3.35
C GLU A 38 -2.59 -9.65 -3.44
N LEU A 39 -1.96 -10.68 -4.00
CA LEU A 39 -2.59 -12.00 -4.15
C LEU A 39 -2.70 -12.75 -2.82
N PHE A 40 -1.67 -12.70 -1.98
CA PHE A 40 -1.58 -13.48 -0.74
C PHE A 40 -2.00 -12.70 0.52
N ASP A 41 -2.62 -11.53 0.36
CA ASP A 41 -3.22 -10.80 1.49
C ASP A 41 -4.58 -11.39 1.90
N SER A 42 -4.54 -12.42 2.74
CA SER A 42 -5.75 -12.99 3.35
C SER A 42 -6.54 -12.04 4.27
N ASN A 43 -6.02 -10.84 4.56
CA ASN A 43 -6.67 -9.80 5.34
C ASN A 43 -7.27 -8.67 4.49
N ALA A 44 -7.24 -8.79 3.16
CA ALA A 44 -7.59 -7.71 2.25
C ALA A 44 -9.00 -7.13 2.44
N LEU A 45 -10.00 -7.96 2.77
CA LEU A 45 -11.38 -7.49 2.96
C LEU A 45 -12.08 -8.18 4.13
N SER A 46 -12.95 -7.44 4.81
CA SER A 46 -13.92 -7.97 5.77
C SER A 46 -15.19 -8.50 5.08
N ARG A 47 -15.99 -9.31 5.78
CA ARG A 47 -17.31 -9.77 5.28
C ARG A 47 -18.22 -8.59 4.93
N THR A 48 -18.21 -7.59 5.79
CA THR A 48 -18.99 -6.35 5.64
C THR A 48 -18.51 -5.52 4.45
N ALA A 49 -17.19 -5.40 4.22
CA ALA A 49 -16.65 -4.75 3.04
C ALA A 49 -17.13 -5.44 1.75
N ILE A 50 -17.00 -6.77 1.68
CA ILE A 50 -17.43 -7.57 0.52
C ILE A 50 -18.94 -7.40 0.29
N GLN A 51 -19.75 -7.53 1.34
CA GLN A 51 -21.21 -7.42 1.23
C GLN A 51 -21.63 -6.04 0.73
N ARG A 52 -21.08 -4.96 1.29
CA ARG A 52 -21.37 -3.58 0.86
C ARG A 52 -20.98 -3.33 -0.58
N PHE A 53 -19.83 -3.87 -1.01
CA PHE A 53 -19.39 -3.76 -2.39
C PHE A 53 -20.36 -4.48 -3.36
N LEU A 54 -20.77 -5.70 -3.04
CA LEU A 54 -21.75 -6.41 -3.86
C LEU A 54 -23.10 -5.67 -3.90
N GLU A 55 -23.52 -5.07 -2.80
CA GLU A 55 -24.74 -4.25 -2.73
C GLU A 55 -24.64 -2.97 -3.56
N SER A 56 -23.52 -2.24 -3.48
CA SER A 56 -23.30 -0.99 -4.23
C SER A 56 -23.27 -1.22 -5.74
N LYS A 57 -22.76 -2.38 -6.16
CA LYS A 57 -22.76 -2.83 -7.57
C LYS A 57 -24.10 -3.38 -8.04
N ASN A 58 -25.09 -3.47 -7.15
CA ASN A 58 -26.35 -4.18 -7.40
C ASN A 58 -26.11 -5.62 -7.91
N SER A 59 -25.04 -6.27 -7.44
CA SER A 59 -24.63 -7.61 -7.85
C SER A 59 -25.69 -8.66 -7.48
N VAL A 60 -25.83 -9.68 -8.32
CA VAL A 60 -26.59 -10.90 -8.02
C VAL A 60 -26.05 -11.60 -6.78
N LEU A 61 -24.73 -11.52 -6.53
CA LEU A 61 -24.05 -12.21 -5.44
C LEU A 61 -24.42 -11.67 -4.05
N LYS A 62 -24.98 -10.46 -3.95
CA LYS A 62 -25.36 -9.84 -2.67
C LYS A 62 -26.38 -10.67 -1.87
N SER A 63 -27.13 -11.54 -2.55
CA SER A 63 -28.16 -12.40 -1.96
C SER A 63 -27.97 -13.89 -2.24
N VAL A 64 -26.93 -14.28 -2.99
CA VAL A 64 -26.66 -15.70 -3.26
C VAL A 64 -26.19 -16.38 -1.99
N THR A 65 -26.73 -17.57 -1.73
CA THR A 65 -26.38 -18.39 -0.57
C THR A 65 -26.06 -19.82 -0.97
N ALA A 66 -25.31 -20.52 -0.13
CA ALA A 66 -25.06 -21.94 -0.25
C ALA A 66 -24.89 -22.56 1.14
N THR A 67 -25.24 -23.84 1.27
CA THR A 67 -25.04 -24.59 2.51
C THR A 67 -23.63 -25.16 2.55
N VAL A 68 -22.84 -24.73 3.53
CA VAL A 68 -21.46 -25.16 3.75
C VAL A 68 -21.41 -25.88 5.09
N ASN A 69 -21.06 -27.17 5.09
CA ASN A 69 -21.03 -28.01 6.29
C ASN A 69 -22.34 -27.93 7.13
N GLY A 70 -23.49 -27.90 6.45
CA GLY A 70 -24.81 -27.80 7.07
C GLY A 70 -25.24 -26.38 7.49
N VAL A 71 -24.41 -25.35 7.28
CA VAL A 71 -24.69 -23.96 7.64
C VAL A 71 -24.93 -23.12 6.38
N PRO A 72 -26.06 -22.42 6.24
CA PRO A 72 -26.28 -21.52 5.11
C PRO A 72 -25.39 -20.27 5.25
N LYS A 73 -24.65 -19.94 4.19
CA LYS A 73 -23.75 -18.77 4.14
C LYS A 73 -24.09 -17.88 2.95
N LEU A 74 -23.84 -16.57 3.09
CA LEU A 74 -23.77 -15.63 1.97
C LEU A 74 -22.44 -15.74 1.23
N VAL A 75 -22.41 -15.34 -0.05
CA VAL A 75 -21.15 -15.28 -0.83
C VAL A 75 -20.08 -14.41 -0.14
N SER A 76 -20.48 -13.31 0.50
CA SER A 76 -19.56 -12.46 1.28
C SER A 76 -18.88 -13.19 2.44
N GLU A 77 -19.59 -14.09 3.12
CA GLU A 77 -19.04 -14.96 4.16
C GLU A 77 -18.14 -16.04 3.57
N MET A 78 -18.55 -16.66 2.47
CA MET A 78 -17.75 -17.69 1.80
C MET A 78 -16.40 -17.14 1.33
N ILE A 79 -16.40 -16.00 0.62
CA ILE A 79 -15.18 -15.36 0.12
C ILE A 79 -14.23 -15.03 1.28
N TYR A 80 -14.75 -14.44 2.35
CA TYR A 80 -13.95 -14.12 3.53
C TYR A 80 -13.30 -15.37 4.15
N GLU A 81 -14.11 -16.38 4.46
CA GLU A 81 -13.65 -17.60 5.13
C GLU A 81 -12.67 -18.39 4.27
N ILE A 82 -12.92 -18.51 2.97
CA ILE A 82 -12.04 -19.18 2.01
C ILE A 82 -10.71 -18.43 1.90
N GLY A 83 -10.73 -17.10 1.75
CA GLY A 83 -9.51 -16.30 1.68
C GLY A 83 -8.63 -16.45 2.92
N LYS A 84 -9.26 -16.48 4.11
CA LYS A 84 -8.57 -16.76 5.39
C LYS A 84 -7.99 -18.17 5.43
N ALA A 85 -8.76 -19.17 5.03
CA ALA A 85 -8.37 -20.57 5.12
C ALA A 85 -7.18 -20.92 4.22
N TYR A 86 -7.12 -20.33 3.01
CA TYR A 86 -6.09 -20.63 2.01
C TYR A 86 -4.95 -19.62 1.95
N GLY A 87 -5.02 -18.51 2.71
CA GLY A 87 -3.98 -17.47 2.65
C GLY A 87 -4.03 -16.66 1.35
N VAL A 88 -5.22 -16.48 0.75
CA VAL A 88 -5.42 -15.81 -0.54
C VAL A 88 -6.36 -14.62 -0.37
N SER A 89 -6.14 -13.57 -1.15
CA SER A 89 -6.90 -12.34 -1.12
C SER A 89 -8.36 -12.52 -1.50
N GLN A 90 -9.26 -11.94 -0.70
CA GLN A 90 -10.68 -11.85 -1.03
C GLN A 90 -10.91 -11.02 -2.30
N LYS A 91 -10.05 -10.03 -2.58
CA LYS A 91 -10.07 -9.23 -3.82
C LYS A 91 -9.86 -10.13 -5.05
N PHE A 92 -8.97 -11.14 -4.97
CA PHE A 92 -8.73 -12.10 -6.06
C PHE A 92 -9.97 -12.94 -6.38
N LEU A 93 -10.64 -13.46 -5.37
CA LEU A 93 -11.87 -14.26 -5.56
C LEU A 93 -12.97 -13.44 -6.23
N LEU A 94 -13.16 -12.18 -5.80
CA LEU A 94 -14.09 -11.27 -6.46
C LEU A 94 -13.68 -11.04 -7.93
N ALA A 95 -12.41 -10.72 -8.19
CA ALA A 95 -11.92 -10.48 -9.53
C ALA A 95 -12.18 -11.68 -10.47
N LYS A 96 -11.98 -12.92 -9.99
CA LYS A 96 -12.29 -14.14 -10.74
C LYS A 96 -13.79 -14.29 -11.04
N LEU A 97 -14.69 -14.01 -10.10
CA LEU A 97 -16.14 -14.07 -10.34
C LEU A 97 -16.58 -13.08 -11.42
N GLN A 98 -15.97 -11.89 -11.46
CA GLN A 98 -16.26 -10.90 -12.49
C GLN A 98 -15.64 -11.28 -13.83
N GLN A 99 -14.37 -11.68 -13.86
CA GLN A 99 -13.69 -12.08 -15.09
C GLN A 99 -14.41 -13.26 -15.79
N GLU A 100 -14.85 -14.26 -15.04
CA GLU A 100 -15.36 -15.52 -15.60
C GLU A 100 -16.84 -15.44 -15.97
N GLN A 101 -17.66 -14.76 -15.15
CA GLN A 101 -19.11 -14.77 -15.32
C GLN A 101 -19.77 -13.37 -15.26
N GLY A 102 -18.99 -12.32 -15.02
CA GLY A 102 -19.49 -10.94 -14.87
C GLY A 102 -20.43 -10.78 -13.67
N LEU A 103 -20.21 -11.54 -12.60
CA LEU A 103 -21.18 -11.65 -11.50
C LEU A 103 -21.19 -10.43 -10.57
N ILE A 104 -20.16 -9.58 -10.57
CA ILE A 104 -20.14 -8.35 -9.75
C ILE A 104 -21.11 -7.33 -10.33
N GLU A 105 -21.12 -7.15 -11.65
CA GLU A 105 -21.90 -6.08 -12.31
C GLU A 105 -23.32 -6.49 -12.75
N LYS A 106 -23.63 -7.79 -12.71
CA LYS A 106 -24.96 -8.28 -13.09
C LYS A 106 -25.89 -8.34 -11.90
N SER A 107 -27.10 -7.81 -12.05
CA SER A 107 -28.16 -7.95 -11.05
C SER A 107 -28.82 -9.34 -11.04
N GLU A 108 -28.68 -10.10 -12.13
CA GLU A 108 -29.24 -11.44 -12.28
C GLU A 108 -28.27 -12.40 -12.98
N ALA A 109 -28.30 -13.67 -12.60
CA ALA A 109 -27.52 -14.73 -13.24
C ALA A 109 -28.29 -16.06 -13.20
N SER A 110 -28.10 -16.91 -14.21
CA SER A 110 -28.66 -18.26 -14.20
C SER A 110 -27.90 -19.14 -13.20
N GLN A 111 -28.58 -20.18 -12.68
CA GLN A 111 -27.95 -21.12 -11.76
C GLN A 111 -26.67 -21.75 -12.36
N THR A 112 -26.64 -22.04 -13.66
CA THR A 112 -25.45 -22.56 -14.35
C THR A 112 -24.24 -21.64 -14.21
N LYS A 113 -24.43 -20.31 -14.23
CA LYS A 113 -23.31 -19.37 -14.03
C LYS A 113 -22.82 -19.39 -12.59
N LEU A 114 -23.72 -19.57 -11.62
CA LEU A 114 -23.35 -19.72 -10.21
C LEU A 114 -22.68 -21.07 -9.93
N ASP A 115 -23.11 -22.13 -10.62
CA ASP A 115 -22.55 -23.47 -10.51
C ASP A 115 -21.10 -23.54 -11.02
N TRP A 116 -20.74 -22.69 -11.99
CA TRP A 116 -19.42 -22.61 -12.63
C TRP A 116 -18.83 -21.19 -12.54
N ALA A 117 -19.00 -20.56 -11.38
CA ALA A 117 -18.77 -19.13 -11.17
C ALA A 117 -17.33 -18.65 -11.41
N THR A 118 -16.35 -19.55 -11.27
CA THR A 118 -14.92 -19.26 -11.49
C THR A 118 -14.36 -19.99 -12.71
N GLY A 119 -15.20 -20.71 -13.45
CA GLY A 119 -14.78 -21.54 -14.58
C GLY A 119 -13.93 -22.75 -14.19
N TYR A 120 -13.71 -23.03 -12.90
CA TYR A 120 -12.79 -24.06 -12.47
C TYR A 120 -13.23 -25.45 -12.92
N SER A 121 -12.28 -26.17 -13.53
CA SER A 121 -12.47 -27.51 -14.10
C SER A 121 -13.48 -27.59 -15.25
N CYS A 122 -13.76 -26.48 -15.94
CA CYS A 122 -14.57 -26.44 -17.15
C CYS A 122 -13.69 -26.29 -18.41
N TYR A 123 -13.64 -27.32 -19.26
CA TYR A 123 -12.85 -27.31 -20.50
C TYR A 123 -13.74 -27.67 -21.69
N GLY A 124 -13.79 -26.80 -22.71
CA GLY A 124 -14.58 -27.04 -23.93
C GLY A 124 -16.08 -27.27 -23.67
N GLY A 125 -16.63 -26.62 -22.64
CA GLY A 125 -18.04 -26.76 -22.23
C GLY A 125 -18.35 -27.99 -21.37
N ARG A 126 -17.36 -28.82 -21.02
CA ARG A 126 -17.51 -29.92 -20.06
C ARG A 126 -16.92 -29.54 -18.73
N CYS A 127 -17.70 -29.67 -17.66
CA CYS A 127 -17.29 -29.33 -16.31
C CYS A 127 -17.30 -30.58 -15.42
N ASN A 128 -16.38 -30.65 -14.47
CA ASN A 128 -16.34 -31.73 -13.49
C ASN A 128 -17.36 -31.46 -12.38
N GLU A 129 -18.42 -32.28 -12.33
CA GLU A 129 -19.54 -32.16 -11.38
C GLU A 129 -19.12 -32.12 -9.90
N LYS A 130 -17.92 -32.62 -9.54
CA LYS A 130 -17.38 -32.47 -8.18
C LYS A 130 -17.27 -31.00 -7.74
N TYR A 131 -16.98 -30.09 -8.67
CA TYR A 131 -16.76 -28.67 -8.39
C TYR A 131 -17.98 -27.80 -8.68
N ARG A 132 -19.15 -28.41 -8.89
CA ARG A 132 -20.40 -27.69 -9.13
C ARG A 132 -20.79 -26.88 -7.87
N GLY A 133 -21.20 -25.63 -8.08
CA GLY A 133 -21.76 -24.75 -7.05
C GLY A 133 -20.81 -23.62 -6.63
N ILE A 134 -21.39 -22.48 -6.25
CA ILE A 134 -20.66 -21.24 -5.95
C ILE A 134 -19.55 -21.43 -4.90
N TYR A 135 -19.83 -22.17 -3.83
CA TYR A 135 -18.84 -22.44 -2.78
C TYR A 135 -17.68 -23.30 -3.32
N SER A 136 -17.98 -24.42 -3.98
CA SER A 136 -16.98 -25.33 -4.54
C SER A 136 -16.07 -24.66 -5.57
N GLN A 137 -16.63 -23.73 -6.35
CA GLN A 137 -15.90 -22.92 -7.32
C GLN A 137 -14.94 -21.94 -6.63
N LEU A 138 -15.40 -21.22 -5.61
CA LEU A 138 -14.57 -20.31 -4.82
C LEU A 138 -13.45 -21.04 -4.06
N ASP A 139 -13.80 -22.15 -3.42
CA ASP A 139 -12.89 -23.00 -2.64
C ASP A 139 -11.78 -23.56 -3.54
N ALA A 140 -12.15 -24.11 -4.70
CA ALA A 140 -11.18 -24.61 -5.67
C ALA A 140 -10.31 -23.50 -6.25
N ALA A 141 -10.88 -22.34 -6.60
CA ALA A 141 -10.11 -21.22 -7.13
C ALA A 141 -9.02 -20.76 -6.14
N ALA A 142 -9.33 -20.74 -4.84
CA ALA A 142 -8.38 -20.39 -3.77
C ALA A 142 -7.31 -21.47 -3.54
N ASP A 143 -7.71 -22.74 -3.35
CA ASP A 143 -6.76 -23.85 -3.10
C ASP A 143 -5.74 -23.96 -4.23
N THR A 144 -6.19 -23.74 -5.47
CA THR A 144 -5.34 -23.83 -6.64
C THR A 144 -4.20 -22.78 -6.61
N GLN A 145 -4.43 -21.57 -6.08
CA GLN A 145 -3.36 -20.57 -5.96
C GLN A 145 -2.23 -21.03 -5.03
N ARG A 146 -2.60 -21.68 -3.92
CA ARG A 146 -1.64 -22.29 -2.98
C ARG A 146 -0.88 -23.43 -3.66
N ILE A 147 -1.58 -24.31 -4.38
CA ILE A 147 -0.95 -25.41 -5.12
C ILE A 147 0.06 -24.87 -6.14
N TYR A 148 -0.30 -23.81 -6.86
CA TYR A 148 0.59 -23.19 -7.85
C TYR A 148 1.81 -22.54 -7.20
N ALA A 149 1.67 -21.89 -6.04
CA ALA A 149 2.80 -21.36 -5.30
C ALA A 149 3.73 -22.48 -4.78
N GLU A 150 3.17 -23.54 -4.19
CA GLU A 150 3.94 -24.65 -3.62
C GLU A 150 4.65 -25.50 -4.68
N ARG A 151 3.98 -25.76 -5.81
CA ARG A 151 4.48 -26.68 -6.84
C ARG A 151 5.11 -25.95 -8.04
N GLY A 152 4.80 -24.68 -8.25
CA GLY A 152 5.38 -23.84 -9.31
C GLY A 152 6.89 -23.60 -9.14
N ALA A 153 7.41 -23.71 -7.92
CA ALA A 153 8.84 -23.68 -7.63
C ALA A 153 9.61 -24.89 -8.19
N SER A 154 8.92 -25.97 -8.56
CA SER A 154 9.53 -27.09 -9.29
C SER A 154 9.52 -26.78 -10.79
N GLU A 155 10.68 -26.45 -11.36
CA GLU A 155 10.80 -26.02 -12.75
C GLU A 155 10.07 -26.98 -13.71
N GLY A 156 9.07 -26.47 -14.43
CA GLY A 156 8.46 -27.12 -15.59
C GLY A 156 7.15 -27.87 -15.36
N TYR A 157 6.63 -28.03 -14.14
CA TYR A 157 5.40 -28.81 -13.92
C TYR A 157 4.15 -28.15 -14.58
N PHE A 158 4.10 -26.82 -14.62
CA PHE A 158 2.94 -26.06 -15.12
C PHE A 158 3.23 -25.11 -16.31
N GLY A 159 4.43 -25.17 -16.91
CA GLY A 159 4.77 -24.40 -18.11
C GLY A 159 5.03 -22.89 -17.91
N PHE A 160 4.73 -22.32 -16.75
CA PHE A 160 5.07 -20.94 -16.37
C PHE A 160 5.84 -20.92 -15.05
N SER A 161 6.82 -20.02 -14.93
CA SER A 161 7.67 -19.86 -13.75
C SER A 161 8.18 -18.43 -13.64
N VAL A 162 8.45 -17.97 -12.42
CA VAL A 162 8.99 -16.64 -12.15
C VAL A 162 10.33 -16.44 -12.89
N GLY A 163 10.47 -15.31 -13.57
CA GLY A 163 11.68 -14.91 -14.28
C GLY A 163 12.01 -15.71 -15.53
N LYS A 164 11.12 -16.61 -15.98
CA LYS A 164 11.33 -17.46 -17.16
C LYS A 164 10.43 -17.05 -18.31
N GLU A 165 11.02 -16.89 -19.49
CA GLU A 165 10.25 -16.68 -20.72
C GLU A 165 9.42 -17.92 -21.05
N SER A 166 8.11 -17.72 -21.16
CA SER A 166 7.13 -18.74 -21.55
C SER A 166 6.24 -18.20 -22.65
N LYS A 167 5.86 -19.08 -23.58
CA LYS A 167 4.93 -18.72 -24.66
C LYS A 167 3.48 -18.96 -24.22
N THR A 168 2.66 -17.93 -24.26
CA THR A 168 1.22 -18.03 -24.00
C THR A 168 0.50 -18.72 -25.15
N THR A 169 -0.72 -19.21 -24.90
CA THR A 169 -1.53 -19.94 -25.89
C THR A 169 -1.94 -19.05 -27.08
N ASP A 170 -2.11 -17.76 -26.83
CA ASP A 170 -2.33 -16.71 -27.85
C ASP A 170 -1.04 -16.21 -28.52
N GLY A 171 0.11 -16.83 -28.25
CA GLY A 171 1.33 -16.71 -29.05
C GLY A 171 2.35 -15.66 -28.59
N TYR A 172 2.11 -14.98 -27.46
CA TYR A 172 3.02 -13.97 -26.92
C TYR A 172 4.08 -14.59 -26.02
N ILE A 173 5.26 -13.97 -25.94
CA ILE A 173 6.29 -14.32 -24.94
C ILE A 173 6.07 -13.43 -23.72
N VAL A 174 5.96 -14.06 -22.56
CA VAL A 174 5.85 -13.38 -21.26
C VAL A 174 6.91 -13.92 -20.33
N LYS A 175 7.37 -13.09 -19.40
CA LYS A 175 8.35 -13.42 -18.37
C LYS A 175 7.81 -12.94 -17.02
N PRO A 176 6.93 -13.72 -16.37
CA PRO A 176 6.30 -13.32 -15.11
C PRO A 176 7.34 -12.88 -14.07
N GLU A 177 7.20 -11.68 -13.51
CA GLU A 177 8.17 -11.10 -12.57
C GLU A 177 7.97 -11.60 -11.14
N ASN A 178 6.77 -12.09 -10.82
CA ASN A 178 6.39 -12.57 -9.49
C ASN A 178 5.52 -13.83 -9.53
N GLN A 179 5.30 -14.43 -8.36
CA GLN A 179 4.56 -15.70 -8.23
C GLN A 179 3.07 -15.52 -8.53
N ALA A 180 2.48 -14.37 -8.18
CA ALA A 180 1.09 -14.07 -8.43
C ALA A 180 0.77 -13.99 -9.94
N THR A 181 1.60 -13.28 -10.70
CA THR A 181 1.50 -13.23 -12.16
C THR A 181 1.74 -14.62 -12.77
N THR A 182 2.69 -15.39 -12.23
CA THR A 182 2.90 -16.79 -12.64
C THR A 182 1.63 -17.63 -12.44
N ASN A 183 1.00 -17.53 -11.27
CA ASN A 183 -0.23 -18.24 -10.95
C ASN A 183 -1.37 -17.90 -11.90
N LEU A 184 -1.51 -16.61 -12.27
CA LEU A 184 -2.51 -16.17 -13.23
C LEU A 184 -2.30 -16.81 -14.60
N TYR A 185 -1.06 -16.95 -15.08
CA TYR A 185 -0.79 -17.66 -16.33
C TYR A 185 -0.99 -19.18 -16.24
N ILE A 186 -0.68 -19.79 -15.11
CA ILE A 186 -0.99 -21.22 -14.91
C ILE A 186 -2.52 -21.42 -14.94
N TYR A 187 -3.28 -20.52 -14.32
CA TYR A 187 -4.74 -20.58 -14.31
C TYR A 187 -5.35 -20.26 -15.69
N THR A 188 -4.84 -19.22 -16.36
CA THR A 188 -5.31 -18.69 -17.63
C THR A 188 -4.11 -18.41 -18.53
N PRO A 189 -3.68 -19.36 -19.39
CA PRO A 189 -2.44 -19.27 -20.16
C PRO A 189 -2.58 -18.38 -21.42
N TYR A 190 -3.25 -17.24 -21.27
CA TYR A 190 -3.50 -16.25 -22.32
C TYR A 190 -3.08 -14.88 -21.81
N LYS A 191 -2.20 -14.20 -22.55
CA LYS A 191 -1.91 -12.79 -22.28
C LYS A 191 -3.21 -11.99 -22.41
N GLY A 192 -3.91 -12.24 -23.50
CA GLY A 192 -5.14 -11.58 -23.86
C GLY A 192 -4.97 -10.15 -24.35
N ASP A 193 -6.07 -9.66 -24.93
CA ASP A 193 -6.23 -8.31 -25.43
C ASP A 193 -7.72 -7.92 -25.47
N PHE A 194 -8.01 -6.72 -25.93
CA PHE A 194 -9.37 -6.18 -25.97
C PHE A 194 -10.23 -6.80 -27.10
N THR A 195 -9.64 -7.10 -28.24
CA THR A 195 -10.33 -7.45 -29.49
C THR A 195 -10.48 -8.95 -29.74
N GLY A 196 -9.75 -9.77 -28.99
CA GLY A 196 -9.64 -11.20 -29.13
C GLY A 196 -9.96 -11.94 -27.84
N ILE A 197 -9.01 -12.71 -27.33
CA ILE A 197 -9.18 -13.47 -26.10
C ILE A 197 -8.93 -12.53 -24.92
N GLY A 198 -9.92 -12.33 -24.04
CA GLY A 198 -9.76 -11.41 -22.90
C GLY A 198 -8.66 -11.83 -21.93
N GLY A 199 -8.53 -13.13 -21.62
CA GLY A 199 -7.43 -13.71 -20.85
C GLY A 199 -7.08 -12.93 -19.56
N ASN A 200 -5.78 -12.81 -19.29
CA ASN A 200 -5.25 -12.03 -18.18
C ASN A 200 -5.42 -10.51 -18.36
N PHE A 201 -5.59 -10.00 -19.58
CA PHE A 201 -5.94 -8.61 -19.83
C PHE A 201 -7.27 -8.24 -19.15
N PHE A 202 -8.33 -9.04 -19.29
CA PHE A 202 -9.61 -8.77 -18.61
C PHE A 202 -9.53 -8.94 -17.09
N PHE A 203 -8.70 -9.86 -16.58
CA PHE A 203 -8.42 -9.91 -15.14
C PHE A 203 -7.81 -8.59 -14.66
N SER A 204 -6.78 -8.10 -15.36
CA SER A 204 -6.09 -6.86 -15.00
C SER A 204 -7.03 -5.66 -15.01
N ARG A 205 -7.99 -5.60 -15.94
CA ARG A 205 -9.01 -4.53 -15.99
C ARG A 205 -9.86 -4.52 -14.73
N VAL A 206 -10.42 -5.67 -14.35
CA VAL A 206 -11.20 -5.82 -13.12
C VAL A 206 -10.36 -5.46 -11.89
N TRP A 207 -9.11 -5.92 -11.84
CA TRP A 207 -8.21 -5.62 -10.72
C TRP A 207 -7.93 -4.12 -10.60
N ASN A 208 -7.61 -3.47 -11.72
CA ASN A 208 -7.27 -2.06 -11.77
C ASN A 208 -8.47 -1.13 -11.54
N GLU A 209 -9.68 -1.59 -11.86
CA GLU A 209 -10.91 -0.84 -11.61
C GLU A 209 -11.28 -0.84 -10.11
N TYR A 210 -11.14 -1.99 -9.44
CA TYR A 210 -11.72 -2.20 -8.11
C TYR A 210 -10.73 -2.40 -6.97
N PHE A 211 -9.56 -2.98 -7.21
CA PHE A 211 -8.83 -3.69 -6.15
C PHE A 211 -7.36 -3.32 -5.98
N THR A 212 -6.74 -2.69 -6.99
CA THR A 212 -5.31 -2.42 -6.99
C THR A 212 -4.84 -1.46 -5.88
N GLU A 213 -3.67 -1.73 -5.32
CA GLU A 213 -2.99 -0.79 -4.41
C GLU A 213 -2.23 0.32 -5.14
N ARG A 214 -1.98 0.10 -6.44
CA ARG A 214 -1.43 1.09 -7.34
C ARG A 214 -2.57 2.03 -7.75
N ILE A 215 -3.01 2.92 -6.88
CA ILE A 215 -4.24 3.73 -7.12
C ILE A 215 -4.05 4.94 -8.06
N TYR A 216 -2.81 5.40 -8.25
CA TYR A 216 -2.46 6.50 -9.16
C TYR A 216 -2.26 5.99 -10.58
N PRO A 217 -2.97 6.52 -11.58
CA PRO A 217 -2.76 6.16 -12.98
C PRO A 217 -1.42 6.70 -13.52
N ASP A 218 -1.04 6.27 -14.72
CA ASP A 218 0.14 6.82 -15.39
C ASP A 218 0.00 8.33 -15.62
N ASP A 219 1.16 8.98 -15.72
CA ASP A 219 1.41 10.41 -15.74
C ASP A 219 1.18 11.15 -14.42
N THR A 220 0.58 10.52 -13.41
CA THR A 220 0.39 11.18 -12.10
C THR A 220 1.73 11.63 -11.50
N LEU A 221 1.80 12.91 -11.11
CA LEU A 221 2.91 13.49 -10.37
C LEU A 221 2.67 13.33 -8.86
N LEU A 222 3.68 12.84 -8.15
CA LEU A 222 3.63 12.54 -6.74
C LEU A 222 4.78 13.23 -6.00
N LYS A 223 4.53 13.62 -4.76
CA LYS A 223 5.54 14.17 -3.85
C LYS A 223 5.61 13.31 -2.59
N ASP A 224 6.77 12.76 -2.30
CA ASP A 224 6.98 11.99 -1.08
C ASP A 224 6.87 12.91 0.14
N SER A 225 5.95 12.61 1.06
CA SER A 225 5.70 13.39 2.26
C SER A 225 6.85 13.38 3.27
N SER A 226 7.74 12.39 3.18
CA SER A 226 8.88 12.22 4.09
C SER A 226 10.15 12.89 3.59
N THR A 227 10.43 12.78 2.29
CA THR A 227 11.68 13.28 1.69
C THR A 227 11.48 14.60 0.91
N GLY A 228 10.25 14.91 0.50
CA GLY A 228 9.95 16.05 -0.37
C GLY A 228 10.37 15.84 -1.83
N GLU A 229 10.75 14.62 -2.21
CA GLU A 229 11.17 14.27 -3.57
C GLU A 229 9.97 14.07 -4.50
N TYR A 230 10.13 14.50 -5.75
CA TYR A 230 9.09 14.36 -6.79
C TYR A 230 9.26 13.08 -7.61
N TRP A 231 8.13 12.49 -7.96
CA TRP A 231 8.02 11.25 -8.72
C TRP A 231 6.94 11.39 -9.80
N LYS A 232 7.10 10.66 -10.90
CA LYS A 232 6.06 10.47 -11.92
C LYS A 232 5.71 8.98 -11.98
N ILE A 233 4.43 8.66 -12.07
CA ILE A 233 3.98 7.30 -12.39
C ILE A 233 4.04 7.09 -13.90
N GLU A 234 4.70 6.04 -14.35
CA GLU A 234 4.82 5.70 -15.76
C GLU A 234 4.94 4.19 -15.92
N LYS A 235 4.05 3.59 -16.71
CA LYS A 235 3.97 2.14 -16.97
C LYS A 235 3.91 1.33 -15.65
N ASN A 236 3.06 1.76 -14.71
CA ASN A 236 2.96 1.21 -13.35
C ASN A 236 4.24 1.29 -12.49
N LYS A 237 5.27 2.04 -12.90
CA LYS A 237 6.50 2.27 -12.14
C LYS A 237 6.57 3.72 -11.68
N ARG A 238 7.34 4.00 -10.63
CA ARG A 238 7.64 5.37 -10.17
C ARG A 238 9.02 5.77 -10.69
N ARG A 239 9.08 6.88 -11.42
CA ARG A 239 10.32 7.49 -11.88
C ARG A 239 10.60 8.73 -11.05
N LYS A 240 11.78 8.79 -10.44
CA LYS A 240 12.20 9.94 -9.63
C LYS A 240 12.61 11.09 -10.54
N PHE A 241 12.23 12.33 -10.24
CA PHE A 241 12.90 13.48 -10.86
C PHE A 241 14.31 13.62 -10.28
N ALA A 242 15.34 13.68 -11.12
CA ALA A 242 16.75 13.67 -10.70
C ALA A 242 17.09 14.78 -9.70
N SER A 243 16.36 15.91 -9.77
CA SER A 243 16.31 16.90 -8.69
C SER A 243 14.99 17.66 -8.71
N ASN A 244 14.68 18.36 -7.62
CA ASN A 244 13.52 19.25 -7.57
C ASN A 244 13.59 20.35 -8.65
N ALA A 245 14.80 20.77 -9.07
CA ALA A 245 14.96 21.76 -10.13
C ALA A 245 14.55 21.22 -11.51
N VAL A 246 14.68 19.90 -11.75
CA VAL A 246 14.18 19.27 -12.98
C VAL A 246 12.65 19.30 -12.99
N TYR A 247 12.02 18.91 -11.88
CA TYR A 247 10.56 18.94 -11.75
C TYR A 247 10.00 20.37 -11.88
N LEU A 248 10.54 21.31 -11.11
CA LEU A 248 10.04 22.68 -11.02
C LEU A 248 10.24 23.51 -12.30
N LYS A 249 10.98 22.98 -13.28
CA LYS A 249 11.12 23.62 -14.58
C LYS A 249 9.85 23.48 -15.44
N ASP A 250 9.10 22.40 -15.24
CA ASP A 250 7.91 22.08 -16.05
C ASP A 250 6.61 22.08 -15.23
N HIS A 251 6.72 21.95 -13.90
CA HIS A 251 5.59 21.75 -13.00
C HIS A 251 5.64 22.69 -11.80
N ALA A 252 4.48 23.11 -11.32
CA ALA A 252 4.35 23.78 -10.04
C ALA A 252 4.32 22.75 -8.90
N ASP A 253 4.71 23.15 -7.68
CA ASP A 253 4.64 22.25 -6.50
C ASP A 253 3.23 21.69 -6.25
N ALA A 254 2.20 22.48 -6.61
CA ALA A 254 0.80 22.12 -6.45
C ALA A 254 0.33 21.03 -7.42
N ASP A 255 1.09 20.75 -8.49
CA ASP A 255 0.73 19.74 -9.48
C ASP A 255 0.97 18.31 -8.95
N ALA A 256 1.82 18.15 -7.93
CA ALA A 256 2.13 16.87 -7.32
C ALA A 256 1.22 16.53 -6.13
N ILE A 257 0.68 15.31 -6.14
CA ILE A 257 -0.08 14.76 -5.02
C ILE A 257 0.88 14.31 -3.91
N VAL A 258 0.70 14.85 -2.70
CA VAL A 258 1.52 14.46 -1.54
C VAL A 258 1.10 13.08 -1.03
N VAL A 259 2.06 12.15 -0.94
CA VAL A 259 1.81 10.74 -0.61
C VAL A 259 2.85 10.17 0.36
N SER A 260 2.48 9.13 1.13
CA SER A 260 3.42 8.46 2.04
C SER A 260 4.43 7.55 1.31
N PRO A 261 5.60 7.27 1.92
CA PRO A 261 6.55 6.30 1.38
C PRO A 261 5.95 4.90 1.17
N GLU A 262 5.07 4.48 2.08
CA GLU A 262 4.33 3.22 1.98
C GLU A 262 3.48 3.20 0.71
N ARG A 263 2.72 4.26 0.42
CA ARG A 263 1.91 4.34 -0.79
C ARG A 263 2.78 4.33 -2.06
N LEU A 264 3.93 4.99 -2.04
CA LEU A 264 4.86 4.96 -3.17
C LEU A 264 5.44 3.55 -3.38
N SER A 265 5.59 2.73 -2.34
CA SER A 265 6.24 1.40 -2.43
C SER A 265 5.46 0.37 -3.25
N PHE A 266 4.19 0.63 -3.56
CA PHE A 266 3.40 -0.22 -4.49
C PHE A 266 3.82 -0.08 -5.96
N TYR A 267 4.65 0.92 -6.27
CA TYR A 267 5.20 1.17 -7.60
C TYR A 267 6.70 0.88 -7.57
N ASP A 268 7.13 -0.02 -8.43
CA ASP A 268 8.55 -0.31 -8.57
C ASP A 268 9.30 0.91 -9.11
N ILE A 269 10.55 1.07 -8.67
CA ILE A 269 11.40 2.17 -9.12
C ILE A 269 11.84 1.88 -10.56
N ALA A 270 11.73 2.90 -11.42
CA ALA A 270 12.32 2.93 -12.75
C ALA A 270 13.38 4.03 -12.85
N GLU A 271 14.09 4.06 -13.99
CA GLU A 271 15.14 5.06 -14.25
C GLU A 271 14.62 6.49 -14.03
N PRO A 272 15.43 7.37 -13.41
CA PRO A 272 15.00 8.72 -13.09
C PRO A 272 14.71 9.55 -14.35
N ILE A 273 13.94 10.62 -14.17
CA ILE A 273 13.74 11.67 -15.16
C ILE A 273 14.85 12.69 -14.96
N THR A 274 15.76 12.79 -15.93
CA THR A 274 16.94 13.65 -15.83
C THR A 274 16.78 14.98 -16.56
N ILE A 275 15.87 15.03 -17.54
CA ILE A 275 15.68 16.14 -18.46
C ILE A 275 14.25 16.65 -18.36
N ALA A 276 14.14 17.97 -18.23
CA ALA A 276 12.89 18.71 -18.28
C ALA A 276 12.45 18.97 -19.72
N ASN A 277 11.17 19.26 -19.91
CA ASN A 277 10.60 19.73 -21.16
C ASN A 277 11.26 21.05 -21.62
N ASN A 278 11.14 21.35 -22.91
CA ASN A 278 11.76 22.52 -23.56
C ASN A 278 13.28 22.66 -23.31
N THR A 279 13.99 21.54 -23.21
CA THR A 279 15.45 21.53 -22.95
C THR A 279 16.22 21.27 -24.24
N LEU A 280 17.25 22.09 -24.49
CA LEU A 280 18.21 21.81 -25.55
C LEU A 280 19.21 20.74 -25.07
N VAL A 281 19.33 19.68 -25.86
CA VAL A 281 20.22 18.56 -25.57
C VAL A 281 21.13 18.24 -26.75
N LYS A 282 22.24 17.56 -26.47
CA LYS A 282 23.12 16.93 -27.45
C LYS A 282 23.77 15.70 -26.87
N THR A 283 24.27 14.81 -27.71
CA THR A 283 25.14 13.72 -27.28
C THR A 283 26.60 14.18 -27.23
N ASP A 284 27.45 13.41 -26.56
CA ASP A 284 28.90 13.60 -26.57
C ASP A 284 29.52 13.32 -27.96
N ALA A 285 28.91 12.41 -28.72
CA ALA A 285 29.36 11.96 -30.03
C ALA A 285 28.96 12.91 -31.18
N SER A 286 28.05 13.86 -30.97
CA SER A 286 27.47 14.70 -32.03
C SER A 286 27.28 16.16 -31.61
N ALA A 287 27.55 17.09 -32.53
CA ALA A 287 27.23 18.51 -32.34
C ALA A 287 25.78 18.86 -32.72
N VAL A 288 24.99 17.89 -33.17
CA VAL A 288 23.58 18.10 -33.52
C VAL A 288 22.79 18.41 -32.25
N LEU A 289 22.08 19.54 -32.27
CA LEU A 289 21.21 19.97 -31.19
C LEU A 289 19.80 19.44 -31.40
N TYR A 290 19.17 19.04 -30.29
CA TYR A 290 17.77 18.67 -30.23
C TYR A 290 17.08 19.50 -29.16
N LEU A 291 15.85 19.91 -29.42
CA LEU A 291 14.93 20.37 -28.37
C LEU A 291 14.10 19.19 -27.93
N ILE A 292 14.12 18.86 -26.64
CA ILE A 292 13.16 17.92 -26.06
C ILE A 292 11.89 18.70 -25.75
N SER A 293 10.79 18.39 -26.44
CA SER A 293 9.47 18.98 -26.22
C SER A 293 8.39 17.89 -26.30
N ASP A 294 7.46 17.83 -25.35
CA ASP A 294 6.27 16.95 -25.38
C ASP A 294 6.62 15.46 -25.58
N ASN A 295 7.67 14.98 -24.90
CA ASN A 295 8.25 13.64 -25.08
C ASN A 295 8.81 13.34 -26.49
N LEU A 296 9.00 14.35 -27.32
CA LEU A 296 9.63 14.24 -28.63
C LEU A 296 11.02 14.88 -28.64
N LYS A 297 11.91 14.37 -29.49
CA LYS A 297 13.16 15.05 -29.85
C LYS A 297 12.98 15.79 -31.17
N HIS A 298 13.14 17.11 -31.15
CA HIS A 298 13.06 17.95 -32.33
C HIS A 298 14.46 18.36 -32.76
N ARG A 299 14.93 17.82 -33.89
CA ARG A 299 16.23 18.19 -34.42
C ARG A 299 16.25 19.65 -34.87
N LEU A 300 17.27 20.41 -34.45
CA LEU A 300 17.51 21.76 -34.96
C LEU A 300 18.24 21.67 -36.30
N VAL A 301 17.72 22.37 -37.31
CA VAL A 301 18.26 22.37 -38.67
C VAL A 301 18.50 23.81 -39.15
N GLY A 302 19.78 24.12 -39.40
CA GLY A 302 20.23 25.43 -39.86
C GLY A 302 20.76 26.32 -38.74
N ASP A 303 21.69 27.22 -39.09
CA ASP A 303 22.45 28.02 -38.12
C ASP A 303 21.57 29.03 -37.36
N SER A 304 20.42 29.41 -37.91
CA SER A 304 19.46 30.36 -37.33
C SER A 304 18.30 29.69 -36.58
N ALA A 305 18.22 28.35 -36.52
CA ALA A 305 17.11 27.65 -35.86
C ALA A 305 17.01 27.95 -34.35
N LEU A 306 18.13 28.30 -33.72
CA LEU A 306 18.13 28.72 -32.31
C LEU A 306 17.36 30.03 -32.07
N ALA A 307 17.35 30.93 -33.05
CA ALA A 307 16.62 32.20 -32.96
C ALA A 307 15.11 32.00 -32.93
N SER A 308 14.57 30.96 -33.57
CA SER A 308 13.13 30.63 -33.50
C SER A 308 12.72 30.07 -32.13
N LEU A 309 13.69 29.66 -31.30
CA LEU A 309 13.50 29.27 -29.91
C LEU A 309 13.73 30.41 -28.91
N GLY A 310 14.02 31.61 -29.41
CA GLY A 310 14.30 32.81 -28.62
C GLY A 310 15.75 32.95 -28.17
N PHE A 311 16.68 32.18 -28.72
CA PHE A 311 18.11 32.31 -28.43
C PHE A 311 18.81 33.13 -29.51
N TYR A 312 19.36 34.28 -29.15
CA TYR A 312 20.01 35.20 -30.07
C TYR A 312 21.53 35.22 -29.85
N LEU A 313 22.31 35.36 -30.93
CA LEU A 313 23.77 35.43 -30.85
C LEU A 313 24.31 36.59 -29.99
N ALA A 314 23.47 37.60 -29.72
CA ALA A 314 23.80 38.74 -28.88
C ALA A 314 23.49 38.53 -27.39
N ASP A 315 22.90 37.39 -27.01
CA ASP A 315 22.58 37.09 -25.61
C ASP A 315 23.88 36.95 -24.80
N ALA A 316 23.90 37.56 -23.61
CA ALA A 316 25.10 37.64 -22.77
C ALA A 316 25.50 36.28 -22.16
N GLU A 317 24.56 35.34 -22.10
CA GLU A 317 24.81 33.97 -21.62
C GLU A 317 24.88 32.99 -22.80
N PRO A 318 26.00 32.28 -22.97
CA PRO A 318 26.11 31.28 -24.03
C PRO A 318 25.15 30.11 -23.76
N ILE A 319 24.51 29.64 -24.82
CA ILE A 319 23.61 28.48 -24.76
C ILE A 319 24.43 27.25 -24.34
N SER A 320 24.04 26.63 -23.23
CA SER A 320 24.68 25.41 -22.73
C SER A 320 23.70 24.23 -22.83
N PRO A 321 23.68 23.49 -23.96
CA PRO A 321 22.83 22.31 -24.09
C PRO A 321 23.24 21.23 -23.09
N ILE A 322 22.26 20.53 -22.53
CA ILE A 322 22.49 19.40 -21.61
C ILE A 322 23.04 18.22 -22.41
N LEU A 323 24.07 17.56 -21.87
CA LEU A 323 24.56 16.30 -22.41
C LEU A 323 23.58 15.19 -22.03
N ILE A 324 22.99 14.55 -23.03
CA ILE A 324 22.15 13.36 -22.89
C ILE A 324 22.92 12.17 -23.44
N ASN A 325 22.76 11.00 -22.82
CA ASN A 325 23.32 9.77 -23.38
C ASN A 325 22.57 9.40 -24.67
N LYS A 326 23.21 8.62 -25.53
CA LYS A 326 22.65 8.31 -26.85
C LYS A 326 21.40 7.42 -26.73
N GLU A 327 21.41 6.48 -25.81
CA GLU A 327 20.34 5.52 -25.60
C GLU A 327 19.04 6.21 -25.19
N GLU A 328 19.09 7.13 -24.22
CA GLU A 328 17.98 7.96 -23.73
C GLU A 328 17.45 8.90 -24.82
N LEU A 329 18.34 9.46 -25.66
CA LEU A 329 17.92 10.24 -26.82
C LEU A 329 17.24 9.36 -27.87
N ASP A 330 17.75 8.15 -28.12
CA ASP A 330 17.22 7.22 -29.11
C ASP A 330 15.86 6.62 -28.69
N GLU A 331 15.54 6.59 -27.40
CA GLU A 331 14.22 6.22 -26.87
C GLU A 331 13.11 7.25 -27.16
N LEU A 332 13.47 8.52 -27.37
CA LEU A 332 12.51 9.58 -27.71
C LEU A 332 12.13 9.52 -29.20
N GLU A 333 10.83 9.65 -29.47
CA GLU A 333 10.32 9.71 -30.84
C GLU A 333 10.75 11.02 -31.53
N GLU A 334 11.05 10.95 -32.82
CA GLU A 334 11.47 12.11 -33.61
C GLU A 334 10.25 13.01 -33.89
N GLY A 335 10.34 14.26 -33.47
CA GLY A 335 9.37 15.30 -33.80
C GLY A 335 9.75 16.06 -35.06
N GLU A 336 8.86 16.96 -35.49
CA GLU A 336 9.14 17.85 -36.63
C GLU A 336 10.42 18.67 -36.39
N PRO A 337 11.30 18.81 -37.39
CA PRO A 337 12.54 19.55 -37.24
C PRO A 337 12.26 21.04 -37.03
N ILE A 338 13.07 21.67 -36.17
CA ILE A 338 13.01 23.11 -35.92
C ILE A 338 13.99 23.81 -36.86
N THR A 339 13.47 24.71 -37.69
CA THR A 339 14.25 25.52 -38.62
C THR A 339 14.06 27.01 -38.33
N GLU A 340 14.75 27.84 -39.10
CA GLU A 340 14.56 29.30 -39.07
C GLU A 340 13.17 29.75 -39.56
N GLN A 341 12.42 28.88 -40.26
CA GLN A 341 11.05 29.13 -40.70
C GLN A 341 9.99 28.63 -39.71
N SER A 342 10.38 27.89 -38.66
CA SER A 342 9.44 27.36 -37.67
C SER A 342 8.75 28.50 -36.92
N ILE A 343 7.42 28.52 -36.95
CA ILE A 343 6.59 29.53 -36.29
C ILE A 343 6.17 29.00 -34.93
N TYR A 344 6.61 29.66 -33.85
CA TYR A 344 6.34 29.26 -32.46
C TYR A 344 6.60 27.76 -32.18
N PRO A 345 7.84 27.27 -32.33
CA PRO A 345 8.17 25.86 -32.08
C PRO A 345 7.92 25.40 -30.63
N LYS A 346 7.98 26.31 -29.65
CA LYS A 346 7.59 26.04 -28.24
C LYS A 346 6.09 26.21 -27.97
N GLY A 347 5.36 26.75 -28.95
CA GLY A 347 3.96 27.13 -28.81
C GLY A 347 3.76 28.49 -28.13
N ILE A 348 2.56 29.06 -28.30
CA ILE A 348 2.12 30.30 -27.65
C ILE A 348 0.59 30.33 -27.57
N LEU A 349 0.05 30.84 -26.46
CA LEU A 349 -1.37 31.17 -26.36
C LEU A 349 -1.66 32.54 -26.98
N ILE A 350 -2.66 32.59 -27.85
CA ILE A 350 -3.04 33.78 -28.60
C ILE A 350 -4.55 34.01 -28.53
N LYS A 351 -4.95 35.29 -28.45
CA LYS A 351 -6.33 35.76 -28.63
C LYS A 351 -6.40 36.93 -29.63
N SER A 352 -7.59 37.20 -30.15
CA SER A 352 -7.90 38.39 -30.97
C SER A 352 -8.99 39.23 -30.30
N ASP A 353 -9.79 39.97 -31.08
CA ASP A 353 -10.96 40.70 -30.58
C ASP A 353 -12.07 39.78 -30.02
N SER A 354 -12.06 38.50 -30.39
CA SER A 354 -12.97 37.50 -29.81
C SER A 354 -12.46 36.98 -28.47
N ALA A 355 -13.35 36.45 -27.64
CA ALA A 355 -12.98 35.80 -26.38
C ALA A 355 -12.32 34.41 -26.56
N ALA A 356 -12.26 33.88 -27.78
CA ALA A 356 -11.68 32.57 -28.06
C ALA A 356 -10.15 32.61 -27.90
N ILE A 357 -9.62 31.59 -27.22
CA ILE A 357 -8.18 31.40 -27.02
C ILE A 357 -7.70 30.28 -27.95
N TYR A 358 -6.55 30.49 -28.59
CA TYR A 358 -5.91 29.53 -29.46
C TYR A 358 -4.49 29.22 -28.97
N TYR A 359 -4.12 27.95 -28.96
CA TYR A 359 -2.72 27.55 -28.86
C TYR A 359 -2.13 27.45 -30.26
N VAL A 360 -1.04 28.16 -30.53
CA VAL A 360 -0.36 28.14 -31.84
C VAL A 360 1.01 27.50 -31.70
N LYS A 361 1.23 26.36 -32.34
CA LYS A 361 2.52 25.65 -32.37
C LYS A 361 2.84 25.22 -33.80
N HIS A 362 4.08 25.40 -34.24
CA HIS A 362 4.52 25.12 -35.61
C HIS A 362 3.63 25.75 -36.70
N GLY A 363 3.09 26.95 -36.44
CA GLY A 363 2.21 27.68 -37.36
C GLY A 363 0.78 27.11 -37.50
N ILE A 364 0.41 26.14 -36.66
CA ILE A 364 -0.93 25.56 -36.59
C ILE A 364 -1.63 26.12 -35.35
N LYS A 365 -2.83 26.68 -35.51
CA LYS A 365 -3.69 27.15 -34.42
C LYS A 365 -4.70 26.08 -34.03
N HIS A 366 -4.76 25.81 -32.74
CA HIS A 366 -5.69 24.88 -32.11
C HIS A 366 -6.61 25.66 -31.18
N LEU A 367 -7.92 25.45 -31.33
CA LEU A 367 -8.90 26.11 -30.48
C LEU A 367 -8.93 25.47 -29.09
N LEU A 368 -8.97 26.29 -28.04
CA LEU A 368 -9.38 25.85 -26.70
C LEU A 368 -10.90 25.98 -26.62
N LEU A 369 -11.60 24.85 -26.50
CA LEU A 369 -13.07 24.83 -26.53
C LEU A 369 -13.69 25.39 -25.24
N ASP A 370 -12.99 25.30 -24.10
CA ASP A 370 -13.49 25.75 -22.81
C ASP A 370 -12.36 26.20 -21.85
N GLU A 371 -12.77 26.78 -20.72
CA GLU A 371 -11.86 27.27 -19.68
C GLU A 371 -11.10 26.14 -18.97
N SER A 372 -11.65 24.92 -18.89
CA SER A 372 -10.96 23.80 -18.25
C SER A 372 -9.66 23.45 -18.97
N VAL A 373 -9.63 23.48 -20.31
CA VAL A 373 -8.38 23.27 -21.07
C VAL A 373 -7.37 24.36 -20.79
N TRP A 374 -7.81 25.62 -20.70
CA TRP A 374 -6.91 26.73 -20.39
C TRP A 374 -6.29 26.62 -18.99
N ARG A 375 -7.09 26.24 -17.99
CA ARG A 375 -6.62 26.04 -16.61
C ARG A 375 -5.73 24.81 -16.46
N GLU A 376 -6.15 23.67 -16.98
CA GLU A 376 -5.46 22.40 -16.76
C GLU A 376 -4.20 22.28 -17.62
N ASN A 377 -4.26 22.58 -18.93
CA ASN A 377 -3.11 22.37 -19.82
C ASN A 377 -2.10 23.52 -19.78
N PHE A 378 -2.54 24.73 -19.41
CA PHE A 378 -1.73 25.95 -19.52
C PHE A 378 -1.69 26.78 -18.25
N ASN A 379 -2.18 26.25 -17.12
CA ASN A 379 -2.17 26.93 -15.82
C ASN A 379 -2.77 28.36 -15.85
N GLY A 380 -3.74 28.60 -16.75
CA GLY A 380 -4.34 29.92 -16.92
C GLY A 380 -3.39 31.02 -17.43
N GLU A 381 -2.31 30.65 -18.13
CA GLU A 381 -1.34 31.61 -18.70
C GLU A 381 -2.03 32.66 -19.59
N GLU A 382 -1.65 33.93 -19.45
CA GLU A 382 -2.31 35.01 -20.18
C GLU A 382 -2.03 34.94 -21.69
N PRO A 383 -3.06 34.84 -22.56
CA PRO A 383 -2.86 34.77 -24.00
C PRO A 383 -2.42 36.11 -24.58
N SER A 384 -1.44 36.07 -25.48
CA SER A 384 -0.96 37.21 -26.25
C SER A 384 -2.01 37.71 -27.25
N TYR A 385 -2.21 39.01 -27.35
CA TYR A 385 -3.15 39.58 -28.32
C TYR A 385 -2.49 39.74 -29.69
N VAL A 386 -3.20 39.33 -30.76
CA VAL A 386 -2.82 39.58 -32.15
C VAL A 386 -4.01 40.07 -32.99
N SER A 387 -3.72 40.67 -34.13
CA SER A 387 -4.77 41.05 -35.09
C SER A 387 -5.50 39.81 -35.63
N GLN A 388 -6.79 39.96 -35.98
CA GLN A 388 -7.56 38.86 -36.59
C GLN A 388 -6.92 38.36 -37.91
N ALA A 389 -6.26 39.24 -38.67
CA ALA A 389 -5.54 38.87 -39.88
C ALA A 389 -4.34 37.95 -39.57
N THR A 390 -3.58 38.26 -38.52
CA THR A 390 -2.48 37.42 -38.04
C THR A 390 -2.99 36.05 -37.59
N LEU A 391 -4.04 36.03 -36.76
CA LEU A 391 -4.66 34.77 -36.30
C LEU A 391 -5.17 33.93 -37.47
N ASN A 392 -5.71 34.55 -38.53
CA ASN A 392 -6.20 33.85 -39.72
C ASN A 392 -5.09 33.35 -40.65
N SER A 393 -3.85 33.82 -40.49
CA SER A 393 -2.71 33.35 -41.29
C SER A 393 -2.20 31.97 -40.89
N TYR A 394 -2.51 31.51 -39.67
CA TYR A 394 -2.14 30.18 -39.18
C TYR A 394 -3.09 29.09 -39.68
N SER A 395 -2.54 27.92 -40.00
CA SER A 395 -3.30 26.73 -40.38
C SER A 395 -4.18 26.27 -39.23
N ILE A 396 -5.39 25.80 -39.51
CA ILE A 396 -6.30 25.29 -38.46
C ILE A 396 -5.94 23.83 -38.16
N GLY A 397 -5.73 23.51 -36.89
CA GLY A 397 -5.62 22.15 -36.37
C GLY A 397 -6.84 21.75 -35.54
N ASP A 398 -6.84 20.51 -35.05
CA ASP A 398 -7.88 20.01 -34.16
C ASP A 398 -7.88 20.76 -32.81
N PRO A 399 -9.02 20.87 -32.12
CA PRO A 399 -9.07 21.49 -30.80
C PRO A 399 -8.16 20.78 -29.78
N ILE A 400 -7.67 21.52 -28.79
CA ILE A 400 -6.82 20.95 -27.72
C ILE A 400 -7.69 20.14 -26.76
N ALA A 401 -7.36 18.87 -26.60
CA ALA A 401 -7.91 18.01 -25.56
C ALA A 401 -7.27 18.31 -24.19
N LEU A 402 -7.95 17.95 -23.12
CA LEU A 402 -7.35 17.97 -21.78
C LEU A 402 -6.12 17.06 -21.74
N TRP A 403 -5.04 17.55 -21.15
CA TRP A 403 -3.78 16.81 -21.04
C TRP A 403 -3.92 15.60 -20.12
N ASP A 404 -3.07 14.60 -20.33
CA ASP A 404 -2.95 13.49 -19.39
C ASP A 404 -2.47 14.06 -18.04
N GLN A 405 -3.24 13.75 -16.99
CA GLN A 405 -3.27 14.26 -15.60
C GLN A 405 -4.42 15.21 -15.27
N ALA A 406 -5.11 15.78 -16.27
CA ALA A 406 -6.21 16.71 -15.99
C ALA A 406 -7.27 16.07 -15.09
N LEU A 407 -7.73 16.81 -14.09
CA LEU A 407 -8.80 16.38 -13.20
C LEU A 407 -9.93 17.42 -13.26
N VAL A 408 -11.07 17.02 -13.79
CA VAL A 408 -12.18 17.95 -14.08
C VAL A 408 -13.50 17.43 -13.57
N ARG A 409 -14.44 18.34 -13.40
CA ARG A 409 -15.84 18.04 -13.11
C ARG A 409 -16.69 18.33 -14.34
N SER A 410 -17.60 17.45 -14.71
CA SER A 410 -18.58 17.69 -15.77
C SER A 410 -19.78 18.51 -15.27
N GLU A 411 -20.59 19.01 -16.20
CA GLU A 411 -21.85 19.73 -15.92
C GLU A 411 -22.86 18.93 -15.09
N ASP A 412 -22.82 17.59 -15.17
CA ASP A 412 -23.63 16.67 -14.36
C ASP A 412 -22.94 16.19 -13.07
N ASN A 413 -21.93 16.93 -12.60
CA ASN A 413 -21.16 16.68 -11.38
C ASN A 413 -20.40 15.33 -11.32
N LYS A 414 -20.10 14.72 -12.47
CA LYS A 414 -19.18 13.57 -12.52
C LYS A 414 -17.73 14.06 -12.54
N ILE A 415 -16.84 13.29 -11.93
CA ILE A 415 -15.41 13.60 -11.89
C ILE A 415 -14.70 12.73 -12.92
N TYR A 416 -13.80 13.33 -13.70
CA TYR A 416 -13.00 12.67 -14.72
C TYR A 416 -11.52 12.97 -14.52
N VAL A 417 -10.70 11.93 -14.62
CA VAL A 417 -9.24 12.04 -14.75
C VAL A 417 -8.82 11.64 -16.15
N PHE A 418 -7.84 12.34 -16.71
CA PHE A 418 -7.26 12.05 -18.01
C PHE A 418 -5.92 11.35 -17.83
N SER A 419 -5.69 10.24 -18.52
CA SER A 419 -4.44 9.47 -18.43
C SER A 419 -4.34 8.47 -19.58
N ASN A 420 -3.15 8.35 -20.18
CA ASN A 420 -2.88 7.53 -21.36
C ASN A 420 -3.84 7.83 -22.52
N GLY A 421 -4.15 9.10 -22.78
CA GLY A 421 -5.08 9.54 -23.83
C GLY A 421 -6.53 9.10 -23.62
N LYS A 422 -6.93 8.79 -22.37
CA LYS A 422 -8.29 8.36 -22.03
C LYS A 422 -8.88 9.19 -20.90
N LYS A 423 -10.18 9.50 -20.99
CA LYS A 423 -10.96 10.06 -19.87
C LYS A 423 -11.55 8.92 -19.02
N LYS A 424 -11.22 8.88 -17.74
CA LYS A 424 -11.67 7.85 -16.78
C LYS A 424 -12.58 8.48 -15.75
N ARG A 425 -13.78 7.93 -15.58
CA ARG A 425 -14.73 8.43 -14.59
C ARG A 425 -14.33 7.95 -13.20
N VAL A 426 -14.25 8.86 -12.24
CA VAL A 426 -14.14 8.51 -10.82
C VAL A 426 -15.55 8.33 -10.25
N MET A 427 -15.87 7.12 -9.79
CA MET A 427 -17.26 6.72 -9.53
C MET A 427 -17.89 7.37 -8.29
N SER A 428 -17.08 7.84 -7.35
CA SER A 428 -17.57 8.60 -6.19
C SER A 428 -16.59 9.71 -5.78
N GLU A 429 -17.14 10.74 -5.16
CA GLU A 429 -16.33 11.82 -4.58
C GLU A 429 -15.43 11.32 -3.45
N SER A 430 -15.87 10.32 -2.67
CA SER A 430 -15.05 9.66 -1.64
C SER A 430 -13.78 9.03 -2.24
N ILE A 431 -13.91 8.34 -3.38
CA ILE A 431 -12.76 7.78 -4.11
C ILE A 431 -11.87 8.92 -4.61
N ALA A 432 -12.46 9.97 -5.18
CA ALA A 432 -11.71 11.11 -5.67
C ALA A 432 -10.91 11.80 -4.55
N GLN A 433 -11.49 11.96 -3.37
CA GLN A 433 -10.81 12.52 -2.19
C GLN A 433 -9.72 11.58 -1.65
N LYS A 434 -9.97 10.25 -1.64
CA LYS A 434 -8.98 9.24 -1.23
C LYS A 434 -7.75 9.26 -2.14
N VAL A 435 -7.94 9.44 -3.44
CA VAL A 435 -6.85 9.41 -4.43
C VAL A 435 -6.17 10.77 -4.57
N TYR A 436 -6.92 11.84 -4.84
CA TYR A 436 -6.38 13.15 -5.23
C TYR A 436 -6.35 14.19 -4.10
N GLY A 437 -6.94 13.88 -2.94
CA GLY A 437 -7.01 14.79 -1.79
C GLY A 437 -8.18 15.78 -1.86
N ILE A 438 -8.69 16.17 -0.69
CA ILE A 438 -9.90 17.01 -0.55
C ILE A 438 -9.73 18.37 -1.24
N SER A 439 -8.56 19.00 -1.11
CA SER A 439 -8.29 20.33 -1.69
C SER A 439 -8.44 20.32 -3.21
N SER A 440 -7.86 19.32 -3.88
CA SER A 440 -7.95 19.15 -5.34
C SER A 440 -9.40 18.99 -5.79
N ILE A 441 -10.20 18.19 -5.07
CA ILE A 441 -11.61 17.93 -5.42
C ILE A 441 -12.51 19.15 -5.23
N SER A 442 -12.18 20.03 -4.28
CA SER A 442 -12.96 21.25 -4.01
C SER A 442 -12.80 22.34 -5.07
N ALA A 443 -11.75 22.29 -5.89
CA ALA A 443 -11.36 23.34 -6.84
C ALA A 443 -11.35 22.90 -8.32
N LEU A 444 -12.01 21.79 -8.64
CA LEU A 444 -12.01 21.21 -9.99
C LEU A 444 -12.62 22.19 -11.02
N PRO A 445 -11.94 22.43 -12.16
CA PRO A 445 -12.56 23.15 -13.26
C PRO A 445 -13.76 22.37 -13.82
N LEU A 446 -14.73 23.13 -14.31
CA LEU A 446 -15.90 22.60 -15.01
C LEU A 446 -15.56 22.38 -16.48
N ALA A 447 -15.60 21.13 -16.95
CA ALA A 447 -15.40 20.76 -18.34
C ALA A 447 -16.72 20.53 -19.06
N THR A 448 -16.88 21.13 -20.24
CA THR A 448 -18.07 20.94 -21.10
C THR A 448 -18.05 19.56 -21.77
N GLN A 449 -19.23 19.07 -22.17
CA GLN A 449 -19.32 17.79 -22.89
C GLN A 449 -18.50 17.78 -24.19
N ALA A 450 -18.42 18.92 -24.90
CA ALA A 450 -17.64 19.05 -26.13
C ALA A 450 -16.15 18.78 -25.91
N VAL A 451 -15.60 19.19 -24.75
CA VAL A 451 -14.19 18.95 -24.39
C VAL A 451 -13.99 17.53 -23.93
N LEU A 452 -14.91 17.01 -23.12
CA LEU A 452 -14.85 15.60 -22.74
C LEU A 452 -14.87 14.70 -23.98
N ASP A 453 -15.65 15.02 -25.01
CA ASP A 453 -15.79 14.21 -26.23
C ASP A 453 -14.56 14.22 -27.15
N LEU A 454 -13.57 15.11 -26.91
CA LEU A 454 -12.28 15.06 -27.61
C LEU A 454 -11.42 13.85 -27.19
N THR A 455 -11.71 13.25 -26.03
CA THR A 455 -10.94 12.13 -25.50
C THR A 455 -11.82 10.91 -25.32
N GLU A 456 -11.32 9.76 -25.77
CA GLU A 456 -12.03 8.51 -25.66
C GLU A 456 -12.21 8.08 -24.19
N THR A 457 -13.36 7.48 -23.89
CA THR A 457 -13.66 6.96 -22.55
C THR A 457 -12.80 5.73 -22.24
N GLY A 458 -12.09 5.77 -21.11
CA GLY A 458 -11.39 4.64 -20.51
C GLY A 458 -12.20 3.97 -19.39
N ASP A 459 -11.62 2.93 -18.81
CA ASP A 459 -12.22 2.23 -17.66
C ASP A 459 -12.41 3.18 -16.48
N PRO A 460 -13.52 3.07 -15.74
CA PRO A 460 -13.75 3.92 -14.58
C PRO A 460 -12.79 3.58 -13.43
N ILE A 461 -12.75 4.43 -12.42
CA ILE A 461 -12.06 4.22 -11.15
C ILE A 461 -13.13 4.03 -10.09
N ASP A 462 -13.23 2.80 -9.55
CA ASP A 462 -14.28 2.42 -8.59
C ASP A 462 -13.77 1.52 -7.47
N TYR A 463 -12.70 1.98 -6.83
CA TYR A 463 -12.03 1.24 -5.76
C TYR A 463 -12.98 0.83 -4.64
N ILE A 464 -12.90 -0.45 -4.25
CA ILE A 464 -13.59 -0.95 -3.07
C ILE A 464 -13.12 -0.22 -1.81
N ASP A 465 -14.04 0.03 -0.88
CA ASP A 465 -13.69 0.51 0.45
C ASP A 465 -13.22 -0.66 1.33
N ASP A 466 -11.92 -0.94 1.24
CA ASP A 466 -11.21 -1.94 2.02
C ASP A 466 -10.96 -1.54 3.48
N THR A 467 -11.31 -0.31 3.87
CA THR A 467 -11.22 0.14 5.26
C THR A 467 -12.39 -0.33 6.13
N VAL A 468 -13.47 -0.80 5.49
CA VAL A 468 -14.66 -1.32 6.18
C VAL A 468 -14.30 -2.60 6.93
N GLN A 469 -14.36 -2.52 8.26
CA GLN A 469 -14.20 -3.66 9.14
C GLN A 469 -15.53 -4.29 9.51
N ASP A 470 -15.51 -5.55 9.91
CA ASP A 470 -16.68 -6.20 10.48
C ASP A 470 -17.10 -5.51 11.78
N PRO A 471 -18.41 -5.33 12.04
CA PRO A 471 -18.87 -4.96 13.36
C PRO A 471 -18.40 -6.00 14.37
N ALA A 472 -18.03 -5.57 15.57
CA ALA A 472 -17.50 -6.47 16.58
C ALA A 472 -18.44 -7.62 16.97
N ASN A 473 -19.74 -7.38 16.86
CA ASN A 473 -20.82 -8.34 17.00
C ASN A 473 -21.36 -8.75 15.63
N TYR A 474 -20.47 -9.15 14.72
CA TYR A 474 -20.87 -9.67 13.42
C TYR A 474 -21.84 -10.85 13.59
N VAL A 475 -23.06 -10.71 13.07
CA VAL A 475 -24.07 -11.77 13.04
C VAL A 475 -23.98 -12.47 11.70
N SER A 476 -23.70 -13.77 11.71
CA SER A 476 -23.67 -14.58 10.49
C SER A 476 -25.03 -14.60 9.80
N TYR A 477 -25.05 -14.90 8.49
CA TYR A 477 -26.30 -15.07 7.76
C TYR A 477 -27.17 -16.16 8.40
N ALA A 478 -26.59 -17.30 8.76
CA ALA A 478 -27.31 -18.38 9.42
C ALA A 478 -27.96 -17.94 10.74
N ASP A 479 -27.24 -17.19 11.58
CA ASP A 479 -27.78 -16.70 12.85
C ASP A 479 -28.90 -15.67 12.63
N LYS A 480 -28.78 -14.80 11.62
CA LYS A 480 -29.86 -13.88 11.22
C LYS A 480 -31.12 -14.64 10.79
N GLN A 481 -30.98 -15.71 10.00
CA GLN A 481 -32.11 -16.55 9.57
C GLN A 481 -32.80 -17.27 10.73
N GLN A 482 -32.05 -17.59 11.78
CA GLN A 482 -32.60 -18.21 13.01
C GLN A 482 -33.23 -17.19 13.97
N GLY A 483 -33.31 -15.91 13.59
CA GLY A 483 -33.83 -14.86 14.47
C GLY A 483 -32.97 -14.63 15.72
N LYS A 484 -31.73 -15.14 15.75
CA LYS A 484 -30.79 -14.85 16.83
C LYS A 484 -30.42 -13.39 16.76
N THR A 485 -31.04 -12.60 17.62
CA THR A 485 -30.54 -11.27 17.97
C THR A 485 -29.37 -11.49 18.91
N ILE A 486 -28.16 -11.07 18.50
CA ILE A 486 -27.09 -10.91 19.48
C ILE A 486 -27.61 -9.94 20.53
N VAL A 487 -27.59 -10.33 21.80
CA VAL A 487 -27.80 -9.40 22.91
C VAL A 487 -26.68 -8.37 22.78
N LYS A 488 -27.02 -7.24 22.17
CA LYS A 488 -26.12 -6.10 22.02
C LYS A 488 -25.78 -5.68 23.44
N ASN A 489 -24.52 -5.82 23.86
CA ASN A 489 -24.12 -5.06 25.03
C ASN A 489 -24.12 -3.59 24.58
N PRO A 490 -25.02 -2.74 25.12
CA PRO A 490 -25.13 -1.36 24.65
C PRO A 490 -23.81 -0.61 24.85
N PHE A 491 -22.99 -1.00 25.84
CA PHE A 491 -21.67 -0.44 26.11
C PHE A 491 -20.58 -1.37 25.54
N TYR A 492 -20.20 -1.17 24.27
CA TYR A 492 -19.14 -1.96 23.64
C TYR A 492 -17.90 -1.11 23.35
N ALA A 493 -16.79 -1.43 24.00
CA ALA A 493 -15.53 -0.71 23.90
C ALA A 493 -14.57 -1.45 22.98
N LEU A 494 -14.17 -0.79 21.89
CA LEU A 494 -13.09 -1.28 21.02
C LEU A 494 -11.79 -0.61 21.45
N PHE A 495 -10.81 -1.39 21.90
CA PHE A 495 -9.50 -0.87 22.25
C PHE A 495 -8.83 -0.16 21.05
N ASP A 496 -8.23 1.00 21.30
CA ASP A 496 -7.53 1.80 20.30
C ASP A 496 -6.02 1.87 20.62
N ILE A 497 -5.64 2.35 21.82
CA ILE A 497 -4.23 2.41 22.22
C ILE A 497 -4.07 2.29 23.74
N LEU A 498 -2.90 1.81 24.15
CA LEU A 498 -2.34 1.93 25.50
C LEU A 498 -0.89 2.40 25.33
N ASP A 499 -0.62 3.63 25.71
CA ASP A 499 0.72 4.20 25.79
C ASP A 499 1.05 4.37 27.28
N ALA A 500 1.88 3.47 27.78
CA ALA A 500 2.29 3.40 29.17
C ALA A 500 3.79 3.08 29.24
N PRO A 501 4.53 3.65 30.21
CA PRO A 501 5.93 3.33 30.38
C PRO A 501 6.08 1.85 30.75
N LYS A 502 6.99 1.15 30.08
CA LYS A 502 7.29 -0.25 30.40
C LYS A 502 8.24 -0.39 31.58
N VAL A 503 9.02 0.66 31.85
CA VAL A 503 10.04 0.70 32.90
C VAL A 503 10.02 2.07 33.56
N LEU A 504 10.04 2.10 34.89
CA LEU A 504 10.12 3.30 35.71
C LEU A 504 11.14 3.11 36.82
N LEU A 505 11.60 4.22 37.39
CA LEU A 505 12.41 4.22 38.59
C LEU A 505 11.54 4.49 39.82
N PRO A 506 11.97 4.08 41.02
CA PRO A 506 11.31 4.40 42.27
C PRO A 506 10.89 5.87 42.38
N GLY A 507 9.59 6.11 42.56
CA GLY A 507 9.04 7.47 42.70
C GLY A 507 9.01 8.31 41.42
N ALA A 508 9.40 7.77 40.26
CA ALA A 508 9.31 8.48 38.99
C ALA A 508 7.85 8.76 38.61
N LYS A 509 7.60 9.94 38.04
CA LYS A 509 6.29 10.33 37.51
C LYS A 509 6.25 10.15 36.00
N ALA A 510 5.12 9.69 35.50
CA ALA A 510 4.85 9.55 34.07
C ALA A 510 3.36 9.78 33.79
N THR A 511 2.98 9.76 32.52
CA THR A 511 1.58 9.81 32.10
C THR A 511 1.28 8.55 31.31
N VAL A 512 0.15 7.91 31.61
CA VAL A 512 -0.42 6.82 30.82
C VAL A 512 -1.55 7.38 29.96
N ILE A 513 -1.54 7.06 28.67
CA ILE A 513 -2.64 7.39 27.76
C ILE A 513 -3.30 6.08 27.35
N VAL A 514 -4.60 5.96 27.61
CA VAL A 514 -5.38 4.81 27.14
C VAL A 514 -6.64 5.28 26.43
N ARG A 515 -6.93 4.67 25.28
CA ARG A 515 -8.09 5.03 24.46
C ARG A 515 -8.91 3.81 24.07
N TRP A 516 -10.23 3.99 24.12
CA TRP A 516 -11.21 3.09 23.54
C TRP A 516 -12.15 3.85 22.63
N ARG A 517 -12.55 3.20 21.54
CA ARG A 517 -13.58 3.69 20.63
C ARG A 517 -14.94 3.14 21.08
N ASN A 518 -15.91 4.03 21.22
CA ASN A 518 -17.28 3.61 21.46
C ASN A 518 -17.83 2.96 20.19
N ARG A 519 -18.10 1.67 20.27
CA ARG A 519 -18.71 0.87 19.19
C ARG A 519 -20.03 0.25 19.63
N GLY A 520 -20.53 0.70 20.78
CA GLY A 520 -21.85 0.37 21.32
C GLY A 520 -22.94 1.33 20.83
N ASP A 521 -24.16 1.08 21.26
CA ASP A 521 -25.37 1.81 20.84
C ASP A 521 -25.71 2.98 21.76
N VAL A 522 -25.11 3.06 22.94
CA VAL A 522 -25.33 4.15 23.89
C VAL A 522 -24.11 5.04 23.96
N SER A 523 -24.36 6.34 24.13
CA SER A 523 -23.29 7.29 24.45
C SER A 523 -22.75 7.01 25.84
N TRP A 524 -21.44 7.19 26.03
CA TRP A 524 -20.77 7.05 27.32
C TRP A 524 -20.73 8.42 27.99
N PRO A 525 -21.56 8.71 28.99
CA PRO A 525 -21.65 10.06 29.55
C PRO A 525 -20.44 10.41 30.39
N ALA A 526 -19.99 11.66 30.31
CA ALA A 526 -19.01 12.20 31.24
C ALA A 526 -19.49 12.05 32.69
N GLY A 527 -18.61 11.59 33.59
CA GLY A 527 -18.97 11.31 34.98
C GLY A 527 -19.85 10.07 35.23
N GLN A 528 -20.17 9.27 34.21
CA GLN A 528 -20.81 7.95 34.35
C GLN A 528 -19.99 6.82 33.72
N THR A 529 -18.85 7.14 33.12
CA THR A 529 -17.90 6.19 32.55
C THR A 529 -16.53 6.44 33.17
N TYR A 530 -15.82 5.38 33.52
CA TYR A 530 -14.60 5.44 34.31
C TYR A 530 -13.55 4.49 33.76
N LEU A 531 -12.29 4.91 33.83
CA LEU A 531 -11.16 4.01 33.75
C LEU A 531 -10.83 3.51 35.15
N LYS A 532 -10.93 2.20 35.37
CA LYS A 532 -10.44 1.53 36.56
C LYS A 532 -9.03 0.98 36.32
N MET A 533 -8.13 1.26 37.26
CA MET A 533 -6.74 0.81 37.25
C MET A 533 -6.45 -0.08 38.46
N ILE A 534 -6.06 -1.33 38.25
CA ILE A 534 -5.72 -2.27 39.33
C ILE A 534 -4.42 -3.02 39.05
N ASP A 535 -3.71 -3.45 40.07
CA ASP A 535 -2.63 -4.42 39.91
C ASP A 535 -3.25 -5.83 39.75
N GLU A 536 -2.62 -6.77 39.03
CA GLU A 536 -3.18 -8.13 38.78
C GLU A 536 -3.68 -8.83 40.07
N ASP A 537 -2.97 -8.67 41.19
CA ASP A 537 -3.29 -9.34 42.44
C ASP A 537 -3.92 -8.41 43.51
N HIS A 538 -4.23 -7.16 43.19
CA HIS A 538 -4.78 -6.17 44.15
C HIS A 538 -5.90 -5.34 43.54
N GLU A 539 -6.94 -5.02 44.32
CA GLU A 539 -8.09 -4.22 43.83
C GLU A 539 -7.77 -2.73 43.56
N THR A 540 -6.54 -2.31 43.82
CA THR A 540 -6.02 -0.95 43.62
C THR A 540 -4.75 -0.97 42.80
N SER A 541 -4.44 0.14 42.17
CA SER A 541 -3.17 0.33 41.46
C SER A 541 -2.09 0.87 42.39
N SER A 542 -0.88 0.34 42.30
CA SER A 542 0.29 0.90 42.98
C SER A 542 0.77 2.24 42.39
N PHE A 543 0.21 2.66 41.25
CA PHE A 543 0.67 3.82 40.48
C PHE A 543 -0.20 5.07 40.64
N VAL A 544 -1.41 4.96 41.19
CA VAL A 544 -2.36 6.07 41.33
C VAL A 544 -3.03 6.05 42.71
N GLU A 545 -3.33 7.23 43.25
CA GLU A 545 -4.09 7.36 44.51
C GLU A 545 -5.58 7.03 44.33
N GLN A 546 -6.17 7.45 43.20
CA GLN A 546 -7.54 7.16 42.82
C GLN A 546 -7.54 6.19 41.65
N ASN A 547 -7.95 4.96 41.92
CA ASN A 547 -7.96 3.89 40.93
C ASN A 547 -9.15 3.93 39.97
N ARG A 548 -10.06 4.91 40.08
CA ARG A 548 -11.18 5.16 39.16
C ARG A 548 -11.14 6.59 38.66
N ILE A 549 -10.83 6.75 37.37
CA ILE A 549 -10.67 8.04 36.71
C ILE A 549 -11.91 8.31 35.86
N PRO A 550 -12.69 9.38 36.11
CA PRO A 550 -13.89 9.67 35.34
C PRO A 550 -13.56 10.15 33.92
N LEU A 551 -14.40 9.77 32.97
CA LEU A 551 -14.35 10.27 31.59
C LEU A 551 -14.75 11.76 31.56
N GLU A 552 -13.92 12.60 30.96
CA GLU A 552 -14.11 14.06 30.95
C GLU A 552 -15.24 14.54 30.02
N LYS A 553 -15.44 13.85 28.90
CA LYS A 553 -16.39 14.25 27.85
C LYS A 553 -17.25 13.08 27.41
N THR A 554 -18.52 13.35 27.12
CA THR A 554 -19.42 12.32 26.60
C THR A 554 -18.94 11.82 25.23
N VAL A 555 -18.84 10.50 25.08
CA VAL A 555 -18.34 9.84 23.86
C VAL A 555 -19.49 9.12 23.17
N THR A 556 -19.88 9.59 21.99
CA THR A 556 -20.93 8.98 21.16
C THR A 556 -20.35 7.90 20.24
N TYR A 557 -21.20 7.24 19.45
CA TYR A 557 -20.77 6.19 18.53
C TYR A 557 -19.58 6.64 17.66
N ASN A 558 -18.58 5.77 17.55
CA ASN A 558 -17.33 5.94 16.82
C ASN A 558 -16.34 6.99 17.37
N MET A 559 -16.70 7.77 18.39
CA MET A 559 -15.78 8.66 19.08
C MET A 559 -14.82 7.88 20.01
N LEU A 560 -13.67 8.50 20.32
CA LEU A 560 -12.68 7.96 21.25
C LEU A 560 -12.93 8.50 22.66
N ALA A 561 -13.05 7.60 23.64
CA ALA A 561 -12.79 7.89 25.05
C ALA A 561 -11.29 7.89 25.28
N THR A 562 -10.77 8.99 25.79
CA THR A 562 -9.33 9.17 26.07
C THR A 562 -9.17 9.44 27.55
N PHE A 563 -8.28 8.70 28.19
CA PHE A 563 -7.86 8.92 29.57
C PHE A 563 -6.36 9.22 29.56
N GLU A 564 -6.00 10.38 30.09
CA GLU A 564 -4.62 10.79 30.33
C GLU A 564 -4.39 10.76 31.85
N VAL A 565 -3.75 9.71 32.34
CA VAL A 565 -3.63 9.43 33.76
C VAL A 565 -2.19 9.71 34.21
N PRO A 566 -1.96 10.71 35.08
CA PRO A 566 -0.67 10.87 35.72
C PRO A 566 -0.44 9.72 36.71
N ILE A 567 0.70 9.06 36.60
CA ILE A 567 1.11 7.96 37.47
C ILE A 567 2.40 8.28 38.24
N SER A 568 2.56 7.69 39.41
CA SER A 568 3.78 7.74 40.21
C SER A 568 4.23 6.33 40.57
N ALA A 569 5.46 5.95 40.21
CA ALA A 569 5.98 4.64 40.54
C ALA A 569 6.09 4.43 42.06
N PRO A 570 5.80 3.23 42.59
CA PRO A 570 6.10 2.87 43.97
C PRO A 570 7.60 2.98 44.27
N LYS A 571 7.95 3.00 45.56
CA LYS A 571 9.34 3.17 46.01
C LYS A 571 10.17 1.89 45.94
N ASP A 572 9.51 0.74 46.08
CA ASP A 572 10.19 -0.55 46.08
C ASP A 572 10.29 -1.07 44.64
N PRO A 573 11.48 -1.55 44.21
CA PRO A 573 11.62 -2.20 42.91
C PRO A 573 10.76 -3.46 42.82
N GLN A 574 9.92 -3.53 41.79
CA GLN A 574 9.04 -4.66 41.53
C GLN A 574 8.47 -4.58 40.12
N LYS A 575 8.10 -5.74 39.56
CA LYS A 575 7.31 -5.81 38.32
C LYS A 575 5.84 -5.86 38.67
N ILE A 576 5.07 -4.91 38.13
CA ILE A 576 3.63 -4.84 38.35
C ILE A 576 2.94 -5.04 37.01
N ARG A 577 2.02 -5.98 36.95
CA ARG A 577 1.05 -6.03 35.87
C ARG A 577 -0.12 -5.11 36.18
N GLN A 578 -0.16 -3.98 35.50
CA GLN A 578 -1.19 -2.97 35.66
C GLN A 578 -2.33 -3.23 34.67
N TRP A 579 -3.53 -3.47 35.18
CA TRP A 579 -4.76 -3.56 34.39
C TRP A 579 -5.44 -2.20 34.23
N PHE A 580 -6.07 -2.03 33.08
CA PHE A 580 -6.86 -0.89 32.64
C PHE A 580 -8.21 -1.41 32.17
N ILE A 581 -9.28 -1.00 32.85
CA ILE A 581 -10.63 -1.55 32.69
C ILE A 581 -11.59 -0.40 32.51
N LEU A 582 -12.42 -0.42 31.47
CA LEU A 582 -13.44 0.60 31.28
C LEU A 582 -14.71 0.15 31.99
N GLU A 583 -15.22 0.96 32.90
CA GLU A 583 -16.44 0.73 33.67
C GLU A 583 -17.50 1.80 33.33
N TYR A 584 -18.78 1.48 33.49
CA TYR A 584 -19.87 2.46 33.49
C TYR A 584 -20.78 2.30 34.70
N THR A 585 -21.43 3.39 35.08
CA THR A 585 -22.47 3.44 36.11
C THR A 585 -23.84 3.48 35.47
N ASP A 586 -24.75 2.58 35.87
CA ASP A 586 -26.13 2.59 35.42
C ASP A 586 -26.97 3.68 36.12
N GLY A 587 -28.22 3.86 35.68
CA GLY A 587 -29.15 4.84 36.30
C GLY A 587 -29.53 4.54 37.75
N SER A 588 -29.14 3.38 38.31
CA SER A 588 -29.34 2.99 39.71
C SER A 588 -28.08 3.15 40.56
N GLY A 589 -26.95 3.56 39.95
CA GLY A 589 -25.67 3.72 40.64
C GLY A 589 -24.79 2.47 40.67
N ASN A 590 -25.17 1.37 40.01
CA ASN A 590 -24.34 0.16 39.94
C ASN A 590 -23.26 0.30 38.87
N ILE A 591 -22.08 -0.25 39.15
CA ILE A 591 -20.91 -0.18 38.26
C ILE A 591 -20.71 -1.51 37.54
N TYR A 592 -20.48 -1.47 36.24
CA TYR A 592 -20.22 -2.64 35.40
C TYR A 592 -19.00 -2.43 34.51
N GLU A 593 -18.21 -3.48 34.33
CA GLU A 593 -17.12 -3.51 33.35
C GLU A 593 -17.68 -3.61 31.92
N MET A 594 -17.13 -2.83 30.99
CA MET A 594 -17.51 -2.86 29.59
C MET A 594 -16.82 -4.02 28.87
N PRO A 595 -17.52 -4.83 28.06
CA PRO A 595 -16.89 -5.81 27.19
C PRO A 595 -15.85 -5.20 26.25
N GLY A 596 -14.74 -5.93 26.05
CA GLY A 596 -13.63 -5.49 25.20
C GLY A 596 -12.71 -4.45 25.83
N SER A 597 -12.99 -4.03 27.07
CA SER A 597 -12.22 -2.97 27.73
C SER A 597 -10.93 -3.44 28.39
N LEU A 598 -10.84 -4.71 28.80
CA LEU A 598 -9.75 -5.22 29.61
C LEU A 598 -8.40 -5.21 28.87
N LYS A 599 -7.44 -4.44 29.37
CA LYS A 599 -6.05 -4.37 28.88
C LYS A 599 -5.07 -4.31 30.03
N TYR A 600 -3.86 -4.80 29.82
CA TYR A 600 -2.78 -4.69 30.79
C TYR A 600 -1.48 -4.21 30.16
N GLN A 601 -0.61 -3.66 31.00
CA GLN A 601 0.79 -3.42 30.72
C GLN A 601 1.61 -3.92 31.91
N ASP A 602 2.62 -4.74 31.64
CA ASP A 602 3.65 -5.02 32.64
C ASP A 602 4.56 -3.78 32.73
N ILE A 603 4.64 -3.19 33.92
CA ILE A 603 5.46 -2.02 34.23
C ILE A 603 6.48 -2.44 35.29
N SER A 604 7.76 -2.41 34.93
CA SER A 604 8.84 -2.73 35.84
C SER A 604 9.36 -1.48 36.54
N VAL A 605 9.19 -1.41 37.86
CA VAL A 605 9.89 -0.45 38.70
C VAL A 605 11.24 -1.04 39.04
N ILE A 606 12.29 -0.51 38.43
CA ILE A 606 13.63 -1.07 38.51
C ILE A 606 14.53 -0.27 39.45
N GLY A 607 15.50 -0.94 40.07
CA GLY A 607 16.53 -0.26 40.86
C GLY A 607 17.43 0.65 40.01
N GLU A 608 18.35 1.35 40.66
CA GLU A 608 19.27 2.31 40.01
C GLU A 608 20.24 1.69 39.01
N VAL A 609 20.38 0.35 39.03
CA VAL A 609 21.30 -0.41 38.20
C VAL A 609 20.52 -1.23 37.17
N SER A 610 20.73 -0.96 35.89
CA SER A 610 20.00 -1.61 34.80
C SER A 610 20.84 -1.78 33.56
N GLY A 611 20.48 -2.78 32.76
CA GLY A 611 21.13 -3.11 31.51
C GLY A 611 20.12 -3.40 30.41
N GLU A 612 20.51 -3.19 29.17
CA GLU A 612 19.75 -3.54 27.97
C GLU A 612 20.56 -4.53 27.13
N ILE A 613 19.97 -5.64 26.76
CA ILE A 613 20.59 -6.64 25.90
C ILE A 613 20.44 -6.17 24.46
N VAL A 614 21.53 -5.72 23.86
CA VAL A 614 21.52 -5.11 22.53
C VAL A 614 21.76 -6.12 21.41
N GLU A 615 22.51 -7.20 21.69
CA GLU A 615 22.86 -8.22 20.70
C GLU A 615 23.28 -9.51 21.41
N HIS A 616 22.89 -10.66 20.86
CA HIS A 616 23.42 -11.96 21.27
C HIS A 616 23.38 -12.97 20.12
N ASN A 617 24.15 -14.04 20.24
CA ASN A 617 24.11 -15.18 19.31
C ASN A 617 23.65 -16.49 20.01
N LEU A 618 22.93 -16.39 21.13
CA LEU A 618 22.33 -17.55 21.80
C LEU A 618 21.52 -18.41 20.81
N PRO A 619 21.77 -19.72 20.73
CA PRO A 619 21.09 -20.58 19.77
C PRO A 619 19.68 -20.93 20.24
N VAL A 620 18.73 -20.99 19.30
CA VAL A 620 17.38 -21.53 19.55
C VAL A 620 17.38 -23.06 19.66
N ALA A 621 18.39 -23.72 19.09
CA ALA A 621 18.60 -25.15 19.18
C ALA A 621 20.09 -25.52 19.15
N ILE A 622 20.47 -26.57 19.88
CA ILE A 622 21.82 -27.13 19.92
C ILE A 622 21.78 -28.65 19.84
N LYS A 623 22.77 -29.27 19.20
CA LYS A 623 22.83 -30.73 19.09
C LYS A 623 23.43 -31.35 20.36
N ALA A 624 22.78 -32.37 20.91
CA ALA A 624 23.28 -33.15 22.04
C ALA A 624 24.67 -33.74 21.73
N ASN A 625 25.57 -33.72 22.71
CA ASN A 625 26.94 -34.24 22.58
C ASN A 625 27.78 -33.60 21.47
N SER A 626 27.40 -32.41 20.99
CA SER A 626 28.23 -31.61 20.10
C SER A 626 29.32 -30.85 20.88
N LYS A 627 30.18 -30.13 20.15
CA LYS A 627 31.20 -29.28 20.78
C LYS A 627 30.52 -28.10 21.51
N PRO A 628 31.11 -27.59 22.61
CA PRO A 628 30.60 -26.40 23.28
C PRO A 628 30.39 -25.24 22.30
N GLN A 629 29.23 -24.59 22.40
CA GLN A 629 28.82 -23.51 21.51
C GLN A 629 29.24 -22.17 22.10
N HIS A 630 30.01 -21.39 21.37
CA HIS A 630 30.39 -20.04 21.80
C HIS A 630 29.21 -19.08 21.73
N VAL A 631 29.02 -18.36 22.83
CA VAL A 631 28.01 -17.34 23.04
C VAL A 631 28.69 -16.01 23.33
N VAL A 632 28.16 -14.96 22.72
CA VAL A 632 28.48 -13.57 22.99
C VAL A 632 27.17 -12.87 23.32
N VAL A 633 27.13 -12.20 24.46
CA VAL A 633 26.03 -11.32 24.86
C VAL A 633 26.58 -9.92 25.04
N LYS A 634 26.02 -8.96 24.31
CA LYS A 634 26.34 -7.55 24.43
C LYS A 634 25.25 -6.86 25.26
N ILE A 635 25.65 -6.28 26.39
CA ILE A 635 24.75 -5.62 27.33
C ILE A 635 25.17 -4.15 27.45
N LYS A 636 24.28 -3.24 27.10
CA LYS A 636 24.43 -1.81 27.32
C LYS A 636 24.08 -1.47 28.76
N ASN A 637 24.96 -0.75 29.46
CA ASN A 637 24.64 -0.22 30.78
C ASN A 637 23.62 0.92 30.63
N THR A 638 22.41 0.74 31.15
CA THR A 638 21.32 1.73 31.13
C THR A 638 21.05 2.34 32.50
N SER A 639 21.92 2.06 33.48
CA SER A 639 21.87 2.65 34.82
C SER A 639 21.93 4.18 34.72
N GLN A 640 21.26 4.90 35.63
CA GLN A 640 21.26 6.37 35.60
C GLN A 640 22.64 6.99 35.81
N SER A 641 23.38 6.48 36.79
CA SER A 641 24.67 7.03 37.22
C SER A 641 25.70 5.94 37.58
N SER A 642 25.25 4.69 37.72
CA SER A 642 26.10 3.57 38.15
C SER A 642 27.04 3.13 37.03
N VAL A 643 28.34 3.34 37.22
CA VAL A 643 29.38 2.72 36.37
C VAL A 643 29.60 1.28 36.83
N TRP A 644 29.63 0.33 35.89
CA TRP A 644 29.92 -1.08 36.17
C TRP A 644 31.43 -1.32 36.15
N THR A 645 31.94 -1.98 37.20
CA THR A 645 33.30 -2.54 37.18
C THR A 645 33.23 -3.88 36.46
N SER A 646 33.92 -4.04 35.32
CA SER A 646 33.72 -5.23 34.47
C SER A 646 33.95 -6.55 35.23
N SER A 647 35.07 -6.67 35.95
CA SER A 647 35.40 -7.84 36.79
C SER A 647 34.42 -8.16 37.92
N ARG A 648 33.42 -7.29 38.16
CA ARG A 648 32.40 -7.45 39.20
C ARG A 648 30.98 -7.49 38.64
N ALA A 649 30.80 -7.27 37.34
CA ALA A 649 29.53 -7.29 36.64
C ALA A 649 29.29 -8.71 36.10
N ALA A 650 28.77 -9.59 36.96
CA ALA A 650 28.65 -11.01 36.70
C ALA A 650 27.31 -11.31 36.01
N LEU A 651 27.38 -11.95 34.84
CA LEU A 651 26.22 -12.58 34.20
C LEU A 651 26.14 -14.03 34.68
N GLU A 652 24.98 -14.41 35.15
CA GLU A 652 24.68 -15.73 35.70
C GLU A 652 23.63 -16.44 34.85
N LEU A 653 23.66 -17.77 34.84
CA LEU A 653 22.74 -18.63 34.09
C LEU A 653 22.30 -19.83 34.94
N ALA A 654 21.01 -19.90 35.21
CA ALA A 654 20.32 -21.00 35.88
C ALA A 654 19.39 -21.77 34.92
N GLY A 655 18.96 -22.95 35.35
CA GLY A 655 17.83 -23.68 34.77
C GLY A 655 16.49 -23.06 35.14
N GLY A 656 15.42 -23.51 34.47
CA GLY A 656 14.06 -22.94 34.62
C GLY A 656 13.43 -23.01 36.01
N ASP A 657 13.96 -23.83 36.92
CA ASP A 657 13.55 -24.02 38.31
C ASP A 657 14.60 -23.47 39.30
N ASP A 658 15.42 -22.51 38.85
CA ASP A 658 16.56 -21.94 39.57
C ASP A 658 17.66 -22.98 39.95
N SER A 659 17.62 -24.16 39.33
CA SER A 659 18.67 -25.17 39.46
C SER A 659 19.93 -24.81 38.67
N GLU A 660 21.02 -25.54 38.90
CA GLU A 660 22.24 -25.43 38.08
C GLU A 660 21.91 -25.68 36.59
N SER A 661 22.40 -24.81 35.69
CA SER A 661 22.17 -24.98 34.25
C SER A 661 22.75 -26.30 33.75
N VAL A 662 21.97 -27.05 32.98
CA VAL A 662 22.44 -28.29 32.33
C VAL A 662 23.57 -28.06 31.32
N PHE A 663 23.79 -26.81 30.90
CA PHE A 663 24.82 -26.42 29.93
C PHE A 663 26.11 -25.89 30.59
N TYR A 664 26.27 -26.08 31.90
CA TYR A 664 27.47 -25.66 32.63
C TYR A 664 28.75 -26.18 31.94
N ASP A 665 29.62 -25.26 31.53
CA ASP A 665 30.93 -25.58 30.97
C ASP A 665 32.03 -25.27 32.00
N PRO A 666 32.56 -26.29 32.73
CA PRO A 666 33.61 -26.08 33.72
C PRO A 666 34.94 -25.61 33.11
N GLY A 667 35.11 -25.67 31.79
CA GLY A 667 36.30 -25.20 31.09
C GLY A 667 36.30 -23.70 30.79
N ASP A 668 35.17 -23.02 30.96
CA ASP A 668 34.99 -21.64 30.51
C ASP A 668 34.25 -20.76 31.55
N TRP A 669 33.20 -21.28 32.20
CA TRP A 669 32.44 -20.52 33.19
C TRP A 669 33.29 -20.22 34.43
N ILE A 670 33.05 -19.06 35.06
CA ILE A 670 33.77 -18.63 36.26
C ILE A 670 33.45 -19.57 37.43
N ASP A 671 32.19 -19.96 37.56
CA ASP A 671 31.69 -20.95 38.51
C ASP A 671 30.39 -21.56 37.96
N LYS A 672 29.71 -22.38 38.77
CA LYS A 672 28.51 -23.11 38.33
C LYS A 672 27.30 -22.25 37.97
N GLN A 673 27.28 -20.99 38.39
CA GLN A 673 26.20 -20.06 38.13
C GLN A 673 26.65 -18.93 37.20
N THR A 674 27.92 -18.54 37.28
CA THR A 674 28.46 -17.36 36.59
C THR A 674 29.07 -17.72 35.26
N VAL A 675 28.39 -17.36 34.17
CA VAL A 675 28.87 -17.62 32.81
C VAL A 675 30.03 -16.72 32.43
N GLY A 676 30.08 -15.49 32.93
CA GLY A 676 31.17 -14.58 32.61
C GLY A 676 30.97 -13.14 33.08
N VAL A 677 31.94 -12.31 32.74
CA VAL A 677 31.97 -10.86 32.98
C VAL A 677 32.35 -10.12 31.69
N PRO A 678 32.09 -8.80 31.55
CA PRO A 678 32.51 -8.06 30.37
C PRO A 678 34.02 -8.11 30.15
N VAL A 679 34.45 -8.46 28.92
CA VAL A 679 35.87 -8.64 28.57
C VAL A 679 36.44 -7.52 27.69
N ASN A 680 35.58 -6.70 27.07
CA ASN A 680 35.99 -5.67 26.12
C ASN A 680 36.45 -4.36 26.77
N LYS A 681 36.09 -4.11 28.04
CA LYS A 681 36.42 -2.89 28.79
C LYS A 681 36.57 -3.19 30.28
N THR A 682 37.33 -2.36 31.00
CA THR A 682 37.50 -2.46 32.47
C THR A 682 36.39 -1.77 33.27
N ARG A 683 35.73 -0.77 32.67
CA ARG A 683 34.59 -0.03 33.21
C ARG A 683 33.56 0.17 32.11
N ILE A 684 32.28 0.00 32.44
CA ILE A 684 31.15 0.24 31.52
C ILE A 684 30.33 1.39 32.09
N ALA A 685 30.49 2.59 31.54
CA ALA A 685 29.69 3.75 31.94
C ALA A 685 28.25 3.67 31.38
N PRO A 686 27.28 4.40 31.95
CA PRO A 686 25.97 4.54 31.34
C PRO A 686 26.04 4.88 29.84
N GLY A 687 25.28 4.15 29.03
CA GLY A 687 25.28 4.22 27.57
C GLY A 687 26.30 3.32 26.87
N GLU A 688 27.32 2.81 27.58
CA GLU A 688 28.35 1.93 27.00
C GLU A 688 27.97 0.45 27.03
N ILE A 689 28.57 -0.33 26.13
CA ILE A 689 28.30 -1.77 25.97
C ILE A 689 29.44 -2.60 26.57
N GLY A 690 29.08 -3.54 27.45
CA GLY A 690 29.91 -4.64 27.89
C GLY A 690 29.66 -5.90 27.05
N GLU A 691 30.72 -6.57 26.62
CA GLU A 691 30.65 -7.82 25.85
C GLU A 691 31.06 -8.99 26.74
N ILE A 692 30.13 -9.91 26.99
CA ILE A 692 30.34 -11.11 27.82
C ILE A 692 30.42 -12.31 26.88
N LYS A 693 31.46 -13.12 27.02
CA LYS A 693 31.70 -14.31 26.22
C LYS A 693 31.70 -15.54 27.11
N PHE A 694 31.00 -16.58 26.69
CA PHE A 694 31.00 -17.87 27.37
C PHE A 694 30.64 -19.00 26.41
N THR A 695 30.68 -20.25 26.85
CA THR A 695 30.21 -21.42 26.10
C THR A 695 28.99 -22.06 26.73
N LEU A 696 28.13 -22.66 25.91
CA LEU A 696 27.13 -23.62 26.36
C LEU A 696 27.63 -25.03 26.03
N ASP A 697 27.77 -25.90 27.02
CA ASP A 697 28.25 -27.28 26.81
C ASP A 697 27.07 -28.27 26.71
N PRO A 698 26.73 -28.78 25.51
CA PRO A 698 25.65 -29.75 25.34
C PRO A 698 26.10 -31.20 25.58
N ARG A 699 27.35 -31.45 26.01
CA ARG A 699 27.83 -32.81 26.30
C ARG A 699 27.09 -33.36 27.51
N ASN A 700 26.53 -34.56 27.36
CA ASN A 700 25.70 -35.24 28.37
C ASN A 700 24.36 -34.55 28.68
N VAL A 701 23.94 -33.56 27.88
CA VAL A 701 22.60 -32.97 27.97
C VAL A 701 21.61 -33.82 27.19
N ARG A 702 20.47 -34.15 27.79
CA ARG A 702 19.45 -35.00 27.15
C ARG A 702 18.67 -34.19 26.10
N PRO A 703 18.21 -34.81 25.00
CA PRO A 703 17.33 -34.13 24.06
C PRO A 703 16.00 -33.74 24.70
N ALA A 704 15.77 -32.44 24.85
CA ALA A 704 14.56 -31.82 25.41
C ALA A 704 14.58 -30.30 25.14
N THR A 705 13.50 -29.61 25.47
CA THR A 705 13.51 -28.14 25.54
C THR A 705 13.86 -27.72 26.96
N TYR A 706 14.87 -26.87 27.12
CA TYR A 706 15.29 -26.31 28.40
C TYR A 706 14.99 -24.82 28.44
N LYS A 707 14.65 -24.32 29.63
CA LYS A 707 14.59 -22.90 29.91
C LYS A 707 15.93 -22.44 30.47
N LEU A 708 16.51 -21.42 29.84
CA LEU A 708 17.68 -20.68 30.29
C LEU A 708 17.20 -19.45 31.04
N VAL A 709 17.70 -19.24 32.26
CA VAL A 709 17.34 -18.11 33.10
C VAL A 709 18.60 -17.31 33.40
N PHE A 710 18.80 -16.22 32.67
CA PHE A 710 19.92 -15.32 32.89
C PHE A 710 19.59 -14.31 33.97
N SER A 711 20.53 -13.99 34.85
CA SER A 711 20.45 -12.85 35.76
C SER A 711 21.80 -12.14 35.82
N MET A 712 21.84 -10.90 36.28
CA MET A 712 23.10 -10.16 36.34
C MET A 712 23.19 -9.37 37.64
N GLU A 713 24.38 -9.33 38.23
CA GLU A 713 24.66 -8.58 39.45
C GLU A 713 25.96 -7.78 39.37
N LEU A 714 26.01 -6.68 40.12
CA LEU A 714 27.25 -5.96 40.43
C LEU A 714 27.73 -6.37 41.81
N ARG A 715 28.69 -7.31 41.86
CA ARG A 715 29.22 -7.92 43.09
C ARG A 715 29.85 -6.93 44.06
N ASP A 716 30.47 -5.87 43.54
CA ASP A 716 31.07 -4.80 44.34
C ASP A 716 30.02 -3.92 45.03
N LYS A 717 28.84 -3.78 44.42
CA LYS A 717 27.73 -2.98 44.95
C LYS A 717 26.63 -3.81 45.61
N LYS A 718 26.70 -5.14 45.49
CA LYS A 718 25.66 -6.09 45.93
C LYS A 718 24.29 -5.69 45.39
N SER A 719 24.24 -5.34 44.10
CA SER A 719 23.03 -4.85 43.44
C SER A 719 22.71 -5.73 42.24
N ILE A 720 21.43 -6.07 42.08
CA ILE A 720 20.91 -6.72 40.87
C ILE A 720 20.95 -5.71 39.71
N VAL A 721 21.28 -6.19 38.52
CA VAL A 721 21.18 -5.44 37.27
C VAL A 721 19.89 -5.88 36.58
N TYR A 722 18.91 -4.97 36.48
CA TYR A 722 17.66 -5.25 35.76
C TYR A 722 17.92 -5.26 34.25
N LEU A 723 17.89 -6.44 33.63
CA LEU A 723 18.10 -6.67 32.20
C LEU A 723 16.80 -6.50 31.42
N ASN A 724 16.76 -5.55 30.48
CA ASN A 724 15.56 -5.21 29.71
C ASN A 724 14.34 -4.88 30.59
N GLY A 725 14.57 -4.41 31.82
CA GLY A 725 13.53 -4.11 32.79
C GLY A 725 13.18 -5.26 33.75
N ASP A 726 13.82 -6.43 33.65
CA ASP A 726 13.53 -7.61 34.47
C ASP A 726 14.77 -8.08 35.25
N GLU A 727 14.58 -8.68 36.43
CA GLU A 727 15.69 -9.28 37.19
C GLU A 727 16.28 -10.51 36.49
N LYS A 728 15.46 -11.18 35.68
CA LYS A 728 15.79 -12.39 34.95
C LYS A 728 15.45 -12.24 33.47
N TRP A 729 16.36 -12.67 32.60
CA TRP A 729 16.13 -12.78 31.16
C TRP A 729 16.00 -14.26 30.78
N GLU A 730 14.79 -14.67 30.40
CA GLU A 730 14.47 -16.07 30.13
C GLU A 730 14.42 -16.38 28.63
N LEU A 731 14.96 -17.54 28.25
CA LEU A 731 14.95 -18.05 26.88
C LEU A 731 14.67 -19.55 26.85
N LEU A 732 14.11 -20.06 25.74
CA LEU A 732 13.97 -21.49 25.50
C LEU A 732 15.02 -21.95 24.49
N ILE A 733 15.68 -23.06 24.79
CA ILE A 733 16.64 -23.72 23.90
C ILE A 733 16.24 -25.19 23.70
N ARG A 734 16.19 -25.64 22.45
CA ARG A 734 15.94 -27.03 22.11
C ARG A 734 17.25 -27.82 21.99
N VAL A 735 17.34 -28.97 22.64
CA VAL A 735 18.44 -29.91 22.47
C VAL A 735 18.01 -31.02 21.54
N ASP A 736 18.60 -31.06 20.36
CA ASP A 736 18.30 -32.04 19.31
C ASP A 736 19.22 -33.26 19.41
N LYS A 737 18.81 -34.40 18.85
CA LYS A 737 19.59 -35.65 18.84
C LYS A 737 20.87 -35.58 18.01
#